data_AF-A0A0M5IWV0-F1
#
_entry.id   AF-A0A0M5IWV0-F1
#
_cell.length_a   1.000
_cell.length_b   1.000
_cell.length_c   1.000
_cell.angle_alpha   90.00
_cell.angle_beta   90.00
_cell.angle_gamma   90.00
#
_symmetry.space_group_name_H-M   'P 1'
#
loop_
_entity.id
_entity.type
_entity.pdbx_description
1 polymer ?
#
loop_
_entity_poly.entity_id
_entity_poly.type
_entity_poly.pdbx_seq_one_letter_code
_entity_poly.pdbx_strand_id
1 'polypeptide(L)'
;MSGSVADNVTGGVGALTFSLLDSPNGNYGTLTFNPNGSWSYTLTSPVIGPSANNGTNTVNNAETFSYRVTDANGNTSVNSITIDIIDDVPTATTPIAVNVINQNGGTNAAFLDADNSVANNYGADGPGKLFFTSDAITALEGQSLTSGGQPLNYAISPDGLTLTATKPDASVVFTIQIQPPGFNDQYKVNISQPLDAVTQIDFNADGYDFSGGNVAWNYFRDDATPNSPDILLTPIGASGQTVNTNANSGGVGGGGGGGAIEAGEGLRIDFVTDLLGTPSSGGSGYQNAGNRNHTFSDHYTVNGASAVFASTAGSTVRFEVKDDPDGVVGNDAVGDGTTDAITAVAIRFGASTVTVNASGSPQNVSVGGQNYTVTFTGGIVTISGIVSDTQVAIFTDDGYNSLEVSYVSGSSFRIGDFGASAITTTEPVPFTVPVSIVDADGDVANGAVLSITAVPAAPPVALDLDGDGVEFLSQAAGVAFDYDGDGVAEPTAWVGPDDGLLVHDANGDRVANDGSEIVFAVGASTDLEGVRLRFDTDGDGKLTAADAEFSRFGVWQDANSNGVTDPGEFSTLSELGIASLDLTSDGKSYVSEGGQVLVHGTASFTRTNGTSGALADTSFATAPADRRSADLALVASLAGALAVPEVLAAHDSNPAVPETAANALPSAEVGSLHFAIGTGSEHGNLLNLADLLRHEGVASKADASSSHLPSDAPSSPSNLAADGVAEVATAVPWQSEAGVDFGGLVTGQMGGVSPEAVMDALLLQTSGEAVAVSQDVASVREALAEVSDEVAVNAIVDHFAGDAPADAPAPDAGAGHQLLAQTLDAQVFLMTRGMLADHSIDDAAQLVAAA
;
A
#
# COMPACT_ATOMS: atom_id res chain seq x y z
N MET A 1 -39.62 -31.61 18.19
CA MET A 1 -40.22 -31.47 19.54
C MET A 1 -41.08 -32.69 19.89
N SER A 2 -41.45 -32.90 21.17
CA SER A 2 -42.29 -34.04 21.59
C SER A 2 -43.06 -33.76 22.88
N GLY A 3 -44.19 -34.43 23.08
CA GLY A 3 -45.02 -34.26 24.27
C GLY A 3 -46.06 -35.38 24.47
N SER A 4 -47.02 -35.10 25.34
CA SER A 4 -48.16 -35.98 25.67
C SER A 4 -49.44 -35.15 25.72
N VAL A 5 -50.52 -35.63 25.12
CA VAL A 5 -51.87 -35.07 25.32
C VAL A 5 -52.67 -35.81 26.40
N ALA A 6 -52.12 -36.90 26.95
CA ALA A 6 -52.84 -37.74 27.91
C ALA A 6 -53.16 -37.01 29.23
N ASP A 7 -52.23 -36.17 29.68
CA ASP A 7 -52.34 -35.41 30.94
C ASP A 7 -53.33 -34.23 30.85
N ASN A 8 -53.74 -33.86 29.63
CA ASN A 8 -54.70 -32.79 29.36
C ASN A 8 -56.18 -33.28 29.37
N VAL A 9 -56.42 -34.58 29.60
CA VAL A 9 -57.78 -35.17 29.58
C VAL A 9 -58.28 -35.46 30.99
N THR A 10 -59.45 -34.95 31.33
CA THR A 10 -60.12 -35.19 32.62
C THR A 10 -61.53 -35.76 32.43
N GLY A 11 -62.04 -36.49 33.44
CA GLY A 11 -63.42 -36.98 33.47
C GLY A 11 -63.73 -38.27 32.69
N GLY A 12 -62.77 -38.82 31.94
CA GLY A 12 -62.93 -40.12 31.26
C GLY A 12 -62.93 -41.32 32.22
N VAL A 13 -63.60 -42.41 31.83
CA VAL A 13 -63.67 -43.65 32.64
C VAL A 13 -62.77 -44.73 32.06
N GLY A 14 -61.89 -45.30 32.89
CA GLY A 14 -61.00 -46.40 32.51
C GLY A 14 -59.78 -45.95 31.68
N ALA A 15 -59.18 -46.88 30.95
CA ALA A 15 -58.03 -46.57 30.09
C ALA A 15 -58.46 -45.72 28.89
N LEU A 16 -57.72 -44.63 28.65
CA LEU A 16 -57.93 -43.75 27.50
C LEU A 16 -57.15 -44.27 26.28
N THR A 17 -57.77 -44.19 25.10
CA THR A 17 -57.13 -44.49 23.81
C THR A 17 -57.21 -43.29 22.90
N PHE A 18 -56.10 -42.98 22.23
CA PHE A 18 -55.97 -41.81 21.37
C PHE A 18 -55.79 -42.22 19.91
N SER A 19 -56.31 -41.41 18.99
CA SER A 19 -56.13 -41.62 17.55
C SER A 19 -56.08 -40.28 16.81
N LEU A 20 -55.07 -40.08 15.97
CA LEU A 20 -55.03 -38.96 15.03
C LEU A 20 -56.21 -39.07 14.06
N LEU A 21 -56.86 -37.94 13.74
CA LEU A 21 -57.95 -37.86 12.76
C LEU A 21 -57.47 -37.36 11.40
N ASP A 22 -56.44 -36.51 11.41
CA ASP A 22 -55.88 -35.87 10.22
C ASP A 22 -54.66 -36.65 9.68
N SER A 23 -54.09 -36.16 8.57
CA SER A 23 -52.81 -36.67 8.05
C SER A 23 -51.69 -36.47 9.09
N PRO A 24 -50.80 -37.46 9.31
CA PRO A 24 -49.59 -37.25 10.10
C PRO A 24 -48.57 -36.36 9.38
N ASN A 25 -48.64 -36.26 8.05
CA ASN A 25 -47.83 -35.35 7.27
C ASN A 25 -48.59 -34.01 7.18
N GLY A 26 -48.01 -32.95 7.72
CA GLY A 26 -48.44 -31.57 7.55
C GLY A 26 -47.86 -30.94 6.26
N ASN A 27 -47.83 -29.61 6.22
CA ASN A 27 -47.24 -28.81 5.16
C ASN A 27 -45.73 -28.57 5.37
N TYR A 28 -45.32 -28.45 6.64
CA TYR A 28 -43.99 -28.06 7.09
C TYR A 28 -43.28 -29.20 7.86
N GLY A 29 -44.02 -30.17 8.39
CA GLY A 29 -43.42 -31.27 9.14
C GLY A 29 -44.27 -32.52 9.23
N THR A 30 -43.78 -33.49 10.01
CA THR A 30 -44.45 -34.77 10.24
C THR A 30 -44.69 -35.00 11.73
N LEU A 31 -45.96 -35.22 12.09
CA LEU A 31 -46.41 -35.61 13.42
C LEU A 31 -46.50 -37.15 13.52
N THR A 32 -45.66 -37.73 14.38
CA THR A 32 -45.88 -39.09 14.89
C THR A 32 -46.78 -39.02 16.12
N PHE A 33 -47.92 -39.72 16.09
CA PHE A 33 -48.91 -39.70 17.17
C PHE A 33 -49.26 -41.13 17.62
N ASN A 34 -49.03 -41.46 18.89
CA ASN A 34 -49.17 -42.81 19.43
C ASN A 34 -50.52 -43.04 20.14
N PRO A 35 -51.04 -44.28 20.20
CA PRO A 35 -52.33 -44.58 20.84
C PRO A 35 -52.43 -44.31 22.34
N ASN A 36 -51.29 -44.10 23.03
CA ASN A 36 -51.20 -43.70 24.43
C ASN A 36 -51.24 -42.16 24.63
N GLY A 37 -51.38 -41.38 23.56
CA GLY A 37 -51.39 -39.92 23.61
C GLY A 37 -50.01 -39.26 23.59
N SER A 38 -48.91 -40.01 23.50
CA SER A 38 -47.59 -39.41 23.26
C SER A 38 -47.40 -39.06 21.79
N TRP A 39 -46.70 -37.97 21.52
CA TRP A 39 -46.48 -37.48 20.16
C TRP A 39 -45.09 -36.87 20.00
N SER A 40 -44.58 -36.88 18.77
CA SER A 40 -43.37 -36.19 18.38
C SER A 40 -43.56 -35.54 17.02
N TYR A 41 -43.04 -34.33 16.88
CA TYR A 41 -43.10 -33.53 15.67
C TYR A 41 -41.70 -33.23 15.16
N THR A 42 -41.49 -33.48 13.87
CA THR A 42 -40.25 -33.21 13.14
C THR A 42 -40.57 -32.21 12.04
N LEU A 43 -39.94 -31.03 12.09
CA LEU A 43 -39.96 -30.07 10.98
C LEU A 43 -39.15 -30.67 9.82
N THR A 44 -39.69 -30.61 8.61
CA THR A 44 -39.08 -31.19 7.39
C THR A 44 -39.05 -30.22 6.21
N SER A 45 -39.70 -29.07 6.35
CA SER A 45 -39.69 -27.98 5.38
C SER A 45 -39.92 -26.67 6.13
N PRO A 46 -39.31 -25.57 5.67
CA PRO A 46 -39.45 -24.28 6.33
C PRO A 46 -40.86 -23.71 6.34
N VAL A 47 -41.11 -22.85 7.33
CA VAL A 47 -42.18 -21.85 7.26
C VAL A 47 -41.65 -20.60 6.56
N ILE A 48 -42.55 -19.76 6.05
CA ILE A 48 -42.23 -18.44 5.51
C ILE A 48 -43.13 -17.47 6.27
N GLY A 49 -42.54 -16.41 6.82
CA GLY A 49 -43.24 -15.42 7.62
C GLY A 49 -44.28 -14.61 6.83
N PRO A 50 -45.20 -13.93 7.52
CA PRO A 50 -46.24 -13.14 6.87
C PRO A 50 -45.76 -11.75 6.39
N SER A 51 -44.52 -11.34 6.67
CA SER A 51 -44.05 -9.97 6.40
C SER A 51 -42.53 -9.80 6.53
N ALA A 52 -41.83 -9.53 5.42
CA ALA A 52 -40.41 -9.17 5.38
C ALA A 52 -39.93 -8.16 6.45
N ASN A 53 -38.69 -8.35 6.90
CA ASN A 53 -37.93 -7.58 7.88
C ASN A 53 -38.59 -7.52 9.27
N ASN A 54 -38.87 -8.70 9.83
CA ASN A 54 -39.58 -8.86 11.11
C ASN A 54 -38.72 -9.46 12.25
N GLY A 55 -37.52 -9.98 11.94
CA GLY A 55 -36.63 -10.61 12.92
C GLY A 55 -37.07 -12.03 13.27
N THR A 56 -36.40 -12.70 14.22
CA THR A 56 -36.80 -14.06 14.64
C THR A 56 -38.25 -14.08 15.16
N ASN A 57 -39.20 -14.51 14.33
CA ASN A 57 -40.62 -14.53 14.68
C ASN A 57 -41.12 -15.92 15.00
N THR A 58 -42.34 -15.98 15.54
CA THR A 58 -43.05 -17.24 15.73
C THR A 58 -44.33 -17.23 14.91
N VAL A 59 -44.37 -18.07 13.88
CA VAL A 59 -45.57 -18.34 13.08
C VAL A 59 -46.51 -19.21 13.93
N ASN A 60 -47.34 -18.52 14.70
CA ASN A 60 -48.28 -19.11 15.65
C ASN A 60 -49.33 -19.97 14.92
N ASN A 61 -49.51 -21.22 15.35
CA ASN A 61 -50.41 -22.22 14.77
C ASN A 61 -50.12 -22.54 13.30
N ALA A 62 -48.84 -22.47 12.87
CA ALA A 62 -48.39 -22.84 11.53
C ALA A 62 -48.91 -24.22 11.08
N GLU A 63 -49.04 -25.18 12.02
CA GLU A 63 -49.79 -26.42 11.79
C GLU A 63 -50.79 -26.73 12.90
N THR A 64 -51.83 -27.49 12.55
CA THR A 64 -52.86 -27.94 13.47
C THR A 64 -53.28 -29.37 13.12
N PHE A 65 -53.21 -30.27 14.10
CA PHE A 65 -53.52 -31.69 13.96
C PHE A 65 -54.62 -32.11 14.93
N SER A 66 -55.77 -32.53 14.41
CA SER A 66 -56.91 -33.00 15.19
C SER A 66 -56.72 -34.45 15.64
N TYR A 67 -56.95 -34.71 16.92
CA TYR A 67 -56.96 -36.06 17.50
C TYR A 67 -58.26 -36.33 18.25
N ARG A 68 -58.63 -37.61 18.33
CA ARG A 68 -59.74 -38.12 19.14
C ARG A 68 -59.18 -38.85 20.35
N VAL A 69 -59.78 -38.62 21.51
CA VAL A 69 -59.64 -39.46 22.71
C VAL A 69 -60.93 -40.25 22.93
N THR A 70 -60.80 -41.51 23.32
CA THR A 70 -61.91 -42.42 23.62
C THR A 70 -61.70 -43.08 24.99
N ASP A 71 -62.73 -43.09 25.83
CA ASP A 71 -62.71 -43.77 27.14
C ASP A 71 -63.14 -45.25 27.04
N ALA A 72 -63.03 -46.01 28.14
CA ALA A 72 -63.36 -47.43 28.16
C ALA A 72 -64.86 -47.74 28.00
N ASN A 73 -65.73 -46.72 28.09
CA ASN A 73 -67.17 -46.82 27.82
C ASN A 73 -67.52 -46.43 26.36
N GLY A 74 -66.54 -46.00 25.56
CA GLY A 74 -66.74 -45.55 24.18
C GLY A 74 -67.17 -44.09 24.04
N ASN A 75 -67.09 -43.28 25.11
CA ASN A 75 -67.30 -41.84 25.01
C ASN A 75 -66.09 -41.20 24.31
N THR A 76 -66.34 -40.28 23.37
CA THR A 76 -65.27 -39.65 22.57
C THR A 76 -65.26 -38.13 22.71
N SER A 77 -64.06 -37.55 22.73
CA SER A 77 -63.85 -36.10 22.52
C SER A 77 -62.83 -35.86 21.40
N VAL A 78 -62.87 -34.68 20.79
CA VAL A 78 -61.94 -34.24 19.74
C VAL A 78 -61.27 -32.95 20.19
N ASN A 79 -59.96 -32.86 20.00
CA ASN A 79 -59.15 -31.69 20.31
C ASN A 79 -57.97 -31.61 19.32
N SER A 80 -57.16 -30.56 19.37
CA SER A 80 -56.02 -30.37 18.45
C SER A 80 -54.68 -30.29 19.18
N ILE A 81 -53.62 -30.65 18.45
CA ILE A 81 -52.24 -30.21 18.71
C ILE A 81 -51.98 -29.08 17.72
N THR A 82 -51.62 -27.90 18.22
CA THR A 82 -51.12 -26.78 17.40
C THR A 82 -49.60 -26.78 17.48
N ILE A 83 -48.95 -26.50 16.35
CA ILE A 83 -47.49 -26.33 16.26
C ILE A 83 -47.23 -24.88 15.87
N ASP A 84 -46.48 -24.18 16.71
CA ASP A 84 -45.88 -22.90 16.41
C ASP A 84 -44.48 -23.17 15.84
N ILE A 85 -44.10 -22.51 14.74
CA ILE A 85 -42.78 -22.64 14.11
C ILE A 85 -42.06 -21.30 14.27
N ILE A 86 -40.76 -21.34 14.57
CA ILE A 86 -39.92 -20.15 14.63
C ILE A 86 -39.31 -19.94 13.24
N ASP A 87 -39.49 -18.74 12.68
CA ASP A 87 -38.70 -18.23 11.55
C ASP A 87 -37.33 -17.81 12.09
N ASP A 88 -36.27 -18.29 11.48
CA ASP A 88 -34.94 -17.72 11.65
C ASP A 88 -34.73 -16.53 10.71
N VAL A 89 -33.62 -15.82 10.91
CA VAL A 89 -33.21 -14.69 10.06
C VAL A 89 -31.94 -15.08 9.33
N PRO A 90 -31.68 -14.54 8.13
CA PRO A 90 -30.41 -14.80 7.45
C PRO A 90 -29.25 -14.24 8.27
N THR A 91 -28.07 -14.80 8.06
CA THR A 91 -26.81 -14.34 8.66
C THR A 91 -25.94 -13.70 7.58
N ALA A 92 -25.19 -12.65 7.93
CA ALA A 92 -24.21 -12.09 7.01
C ALA A 92 -23.17 -13.17 6.63
N THR A 93 -22.75 -13.17 5.36
CA THR A 93 -21.63 -14.01 4.90
C THR A 93 -20.29 -13.40 5.31
N THR A 94 -19.21 -14.18 5.22
CA THR A 94 -17.82 -13.74 5.42
C THR A 94 -17.02 -13.90 4.11
N PRO A 95 -17.13 -12.94 3.16
CA PRO A 95 -16.47 -13.07 1.86
C PRO A 95 -14.96 -13.24 1.95
N ILE A 96 -14.40 -14.10 1.12
CA ILE A 96 -12.95 -14.25 0.97
C ILE A 96 -12.41 -13.04 0.21
N ALA A 97 -11.35 -12.40 0.71
CA ALA A 97 -10.72 -11.26 0.07
C ALA A 97 -10.06 -11.66 -1.27
N VAL A 98 -9.99 -10.73 -2.23
CA VAL A 98 -9.43 -11.00 -3.55
C VAL A 98 -8.43 -9.93 -3.99
N ASN A 99 -7.29 -10.38 -4.53
CA ASN A 99 -6.35 -9.52 -5.25
C ASN A 99 -6.62 -9.63 -6.75
N VAL A 100 -6.60 -8.51 -7.47
CA VAL A 100 -6.83 -8.48 -8.92
C VAL A 100 -5.81 -7.54 -9.58
N ILE A 101 -5.21 -7.97 -10.70
CA ILE A 101 -4.27 -7.13 -11.46
C ILE A 101 -4.92 -5.80 -11.84
N ASN A 102 -4.27 -4.70 -11.49
CA ASN A 102 -4.71 -3.32 -11.69
C ASN A 102 -4.47 -2.83 -13.13
N GLN A 103 -4.91 -3.60 -14.12
CA GLN A 103 -4.73 -3.32 -15.54
C GLN A 103 -5.97 -3.76 -16.34
N ASN A 104 -6.16 -3.20 -17.53
CA ASN A 104 -7.22 -3.64 -18.44
C ASN A 104 -7.12 -5.16 -18.72
N GLY A 105 -8.20 -5.89 -18.43
CA GLY A 105 -8.25 -7.35 -18.58
C GLY A 105 -7.99 -8.11 -17.29
N GLY A 106 -7.45 -7.45 -16.25
CA GLY A 106 -7.24 -8.03 -14.93
C GLY A 106 -8.55 -8.55 -14.34
N THR A 107 -8.60 -9.82 -13.95
CA THR A 107 -9.82 -10.42 -13.42
C THR A 107 -9.55 -11.54 -12.44
N ASN A 108 -10.34 -11.58 -11.37
CA ASN A 108 -10.25 -12.65 -10.37
C ASN A 108 -11.61 -12.89 -9.71
N ALA A 109 -11.79 -14.05 -9.07
CA ALA A 109 -13.00 -14.44 -8.36
C ALA A 109 -12.70 -15.10 -7.02
N ALA A 110 -13.54 -14.85 -6.02
CA ALA A 110 -13.42 -15.41 -4.68
C ALA A 110 -14.80 -15.79 -4.12
N PHE A 111 -14.84 -16.68 -3.13
CA PHE A 111 -16.09 -17.12 -2.52
C PHE A 111 -16.74 -16.02 -1.68
N LEU A 112 -18.07 -15.98 -1.73
CA LEU A 112 -18.91 -15.03 -0.98
C LEU A 112 -19.03 -15.39 0.50
N ASP A 113 -18.65 -16.60 0.89
CA ASP A 113 -18.44 -16.99 2.29
C ASP A 113 -17.21 -17.91 2.46
N ALA A 114 -16.66 -17.96 3.66
CA ALA A 114 -15.42 -18.63 4.01
C ALA A 114 -15.50 -20.18 3.99
N ASP A 115 -16.69 -20.76 4.01
CA ASP A 115 -16.92 -22.22 3.85
C ASP A 115 -17.22 -22.63 2.39
N ASN A 116 -17.13 -21.67 1.45
CA ASN A 116 -17.41 -21.79 0.02
C ASN A 116 -18.89 -22.01 -0.34
N SER A 117 -19.83 -21.67 0.56
CA SER A 117 -21.28 -21.78 0.36
C SER A 117 -21.99 -20.56 0.96
N VAL A 118 -23.00 -20.01 0.27
CA VAL A 118 -23.91 -19.02 0.89
C VAL A 118 -25.25 -19.62 1.32
N ALA A 119 -25.43 -20.94 1.14
CA ALA A 119 -26.73 -21.61 1.30
C ALA A 119 -27.19 -21.73 2.76
N ASN A 120 -26.24 -21.78 3.70
CA ASN A 120 -26.45 -21.80 5.15
C ASN A 120 -26.73 -20.41 5.73
N ASN A 121 -26.43 -19.34 4.98
CA ASN A 121 -26.60 -17.95 5.41
C ASN A 121 -28.02 -17.44 5.16
N TYR A 122 -28.81 -18.09 4.30
CA TYR A 122 -30.21 -17.75 4.07
C TYR A 122 -31.13 -18.11 5.25
N GLY A 123 -30.69 -18.97 6.16
CA GLY A 123 -31.54 -19.53 7.21
C GLY A 123 -32.21 -20.84 6.77
N ALA A 124 -33.25 -21.27 7.47
CA ALA A 124 -33.96 -22.51 7.17
C ALA A 124 -34.94 -22.37 5.99
N ASP A 125 -35.31 -21.14 5.63
CA ASP A 125 -36.47 -20.79 4.80
C ASP A 125 -36.39 -21.20 3.31
N GLY A 126 -35.18 -21.28 2.77
CA GLY A 126 -34.91 -21.71 1.41
C GLY A 126 -33.77 -20.93 0.73
N PRO A 127 -33.75 -20.89 -0.62
CA PRO A 127 -32.75 -20.12 -1.35
C PRO A 127 -33.09 -18.63 -1.35
N GLY A 128 -32.34 -17.86 -0.60
CA GLY A 128 -32.32 -16.40 -0.68
C GLY A 128 -31.42 -15.88 -1.80
N LYS A 129 -30.88 -14.67 -1.61
CA LYS A 129 -30.05 -13.94 -2.59
C LYS A 129 -29.07 -12.97 -1.93
N LEU A 130 -27.84 -12.90 -2.45
CA LEU A 130 -26.92 -11.78 -2.19
C LEU A 130 -27.05 -10.70 -3.27
N PHE A 131 -26.91 -9.43 -2.89
CA PHE A 131 -27.02 -8.29 -3.80
C PHE A 131 -26.36 -7.01 -3.26
N PHE A 132 -26.03 -6.09 -4.16
CA PHE A 132 -25.59 -4.73 -3.81
C PHE A 132 -26.77 -3.81 -3.51
N THR A 133 -26.59 -2.89 -2.57
CA THR A 133 -27.56 -1.85 -2.18
C THR A 133 -26.98 -0.45 -2.38
N SER A 134 -27.77 0.60 -2.10
CA SER A 134 -27.27 1.99 -2.06
C SER A 134 -26.05 2.17 -1.16
N ASP A 135 -25.94 1.35 -0.11
CA ASP A 135 -24.88 1.46 0.89
C ASP A 135 -23.51 1.06 0.28
N ALA A 136 -23.52 0.19 -0.74
CA ALA A 136 -22.34 -0.13 -1.55
C ALA A 136 -21.83 1.09 -2.34
N ILE A 137 -22.75 1.88 -2.92
CA ILE A 137 -22.41 3.12 -3.62
C ILE A 137 -21.87 4.14 -2.63
N THR A 138 -22.56 4.39 -1.52
CA THR A 138 -22.11 5.35 -0.49
C THR A 138 -20.76 4.98 0.13
N ALA A 139 -20.48 3.69 0.33
CA ALA A 139 -19.16 3.23 0.79
C ALA A 139 -18.06 3.50 -0.25
N LEU A 140 -18.32 3.26 -1.54
CA LEU A 140 -17.36 3.52 -2.61
C LEU A 140 -17.15 5.02 -2.88
N GLU A 141 -18.21 5.83 -2.82
CA GLU A 141 -18.11 7.30 -2.86
C GLU A 141 -17.26 7.83 -1.69
N GLY A 142 -17.45 7.27 -0.48
CA GLY A 142 -16.64 7.60 0.69
C GLY A 142 -15.16 7.22 0.58
N GLN A 143 -14.82 6.23 -0.25
CA GLN A 143 -13.44 5.80 -0.51
C GLN A 143 -12.73 6.63 -1.60
N SER A 144 -13.47 7.48 -2.33
CA SER A 144 -12.89 8.49 -3.25
C SER A 144 -11.93 7.94 -4.32
N LEU A 145 -12.15 6.72 -4.79
CA LEU A 145 -11.34 6.09 -5.85
C LEU A 145 -11.34 6.91 -7.15
N THR A 146 -10.19 6.92 -7.83
CA THR A 146 -9.99 7.56 -9.13
C THR A 146 -9.39 6.59 -10.17
N SER A 147 -9.38 7.00 -11.44
CA SER A 147 -8.69 6.32 -12.54
C SER A 147 -8.21 7.35 -13.56
N GLY A 148 -6.90 7.44 -13.80
CA GLY A 148 -6.30 8.54 -14.57
C GLY A 148 -6.69 9.91 -14.00
N GLY A 149 -6.59 10.07 -12.68
CA GLY A 149 -6.98 11.27 -11.92
C GLY A 149 -8.48 11.51 -11.76
N GLN A 150 -9.31 10.89 -12.61
CA GLN A 150 -10.74 11.17 -12.70
C GLN A 150 -11.55 10.43 -11.62
N PRO A 151 -12.46 11.10 -10.89
CA PRO A 151 -13.31 10.47 -9.87
C PRO A 151 -14.33 9.51 -10.48
N LEU A 152 -14.57 8.39 -9.78
CA LEU A 152 -15.46 7.34 -10.26
C LEU A 152 -16.93 7.56 -9.86
N ASN A 153 -17.83 7.28 -10.80
CA ASN A 153 -19.26 7.16 -10.59
C ASN A 153 -19.65 5.68 -10.52
N TYR A 154 -20.62 5.33 -9.66
CA TYR A 154 -21.02 3.96 -9.42
C TYR A 154 -22.48 3.70 -9.79
N ALA A 155 -22.75 2.54 -10.40
CA ALA A 155 -24.09 2.09 -10.74
C ALA A 155 -24.29 0.61 -10.39
N ILE A 156 -25.50 0.27 -9.93
CA ILE A 156 -25.91 -1.10 -9.65
C ILE A 156 -26.96 -1.52 -10.68
N SER A 157 -26.85 -2.75 -11.18
CA SER A 157 -27.80 -3.32 -12.15
C SER A 157 -29.21 -3.47 -11.56
N PRO A 158 -30.28 -3.51 -12.39
CA PRO A 158 -31.65 -3.65 -11.89
C PRO A 158 -31.95 -4.94 -11.10
N ASP A 159 -31.10 -5.96 -11.26
CA ASP A 159 -31.14 -7.20 -10.48
C ASP A 159 -30.25 -7.15 -9.22
N GLY A 160 -29.49 -6.08 -8.97
CA GLY A 160 -28.61 -5.94 -7.82
C GLY A 160 -27.36 -6.83 -7.83
N LEU A 161 -27.11 -7.58 -8.91
CA LEU A 161 -26.01 -8.56 -8.98
C LEU A 161 -24.71 -8.01 -9.58
N THR A 162 -24.76 -6.88 -10.29
CA THR A 162 -23.58 -6.22 -10.88
C THR A 162 -23.43 -4.81 -10.36
N LEU A 163 -22.26 -4.49 -9.83
CA LEU A 163 -21.81 -3.12 -9.59
C LEU A 163 -20.81 -2.73 -10.68
N THR A 164 -20.95 -1.52 -11.22
CA THR A 164 -20.08 -0.97 -12.26
C THR A 164 -19.56 0.39 -11.82
N ALA A 165 -18.25 0.59 -11.91
CA ALA A 165 -17.60 1.88 -11.74
C ALA A 165 -17.23 2.47 -13.11
N THR A 166 -17.49 3.75 -13.32
CA THR A 166 -17.22 4.48 -14.57
C THR A 166 -16.65 5.87 -14.32
N LYS A 167 -15.73 6.31 -15.18
CA LYS A 167 -15.29 7.72 -15.22
C LYS A 167 -16.43 8.67 -15.67
N PRO A 168 -16.27 10.00 -15.55
CA PRO A 168 -17.31 10.95 -15.96
C PRO A 168 -17.68 10.90 -17.46
N ASP A 169 -16.80 10.36 -18.30
CA ASP A 169 -17.02 10.08 -19.73
C ASP A 169 -17.84 8.79 -19.99
N ALA A 170 -18.26 8.10 -18.94
CA ALA A 170 -18.92 6.79 -18.93
C ALA A 170 -18.07 5.60 -19.41
N SER A 171 -16.74 5.75 -19.54
CA SER A 171 -15.84 4.62 -19.72
C SER A 171 -15.78 3.76 -18.44
N VAL A 172 -15.81 2.43 -18.59
CA VAL A 172 -15.82 1.49 -17.46
C VAL A 172 -14.41 1.35 -16.90
N VAL A 173 -14.30 1.39 -15.56
CA VAL A 173 -13.02 1.20 -14.84
C VAL A 173 -12.99 -0.18 -14.21
N PHE A 174 -14.04 -0.56 -13.46
CA PHE A 174 -14.19 -1.93 -12.97
C PHE A 174 -15.65 -2.37 -12.91
N THR A 175 -15.84 -3.69 -12.86
CA THR A 175 -17.13 -4.34 -12.57
C THR A 175 -16.96 -5.42 -11.51
N ILE A 176 -17.97 -5.57 -10.65
CA ILE A 176 -18.07 -6.64 -9.66
C ILE A 176 -19.39 -7.36 -9.89
N GLN A 177 -19.34 -8.68 -10.04
CA GLN A 177 -20.52 -9.53 -10.26
C GLN A 177 -20.66 -10.55 -9.13
N ILE A 178 -21.83 -10.57 -8.48
CA ILE A 178 -22.24 -11.58 -7.50
C ILE A 178 -22.85 -12.77 -8.24
N GLN A 179 -22.44 -13.99 -7.87
CA GLN A 179 -22.84 -15.27 -8.48
C GLN A 179 -22.79 -15.25 -10.03
N PRO A 180 -21.63 -14.92 -10.65
CA PRO A 180 -21.54 -14.86 -12.11
C PRO A 180 -21.77 -16.23 -12.76
N PRO A 181 -22.24 -16.30 -14.02
CA PRO A 181 -22.55 -17.57 -14.67
C PRO A 181 -21.37 -18.55 -14.71
N GLY A 182 -21.54 -19.70 -14.05
CA GLY A 182 -20.50 -20.74 -13.90
C GLY A 182 -19.68 -20.66 -12.61
N PHE A 183 -19.86 -19.60 -11.81
CA PHE A 183 -19.18 -19.33 -10.55
C PHE A 183 -20.21 -19.15 -9.43
N ASN A 184 -20.91 -20.24 -9.09
CA ASN A 184 -21.86 -20.24 -7.98
C ASN A 184 -21.15 -19.86 -6.68
N ASP A 185 -21.85 -19.15 -5.79
CA ASP A 185 -21.41 -18.80 -4.44
C ASP A 185 -20.09 -17.99 -4.39
N GLN A 186 -19.74 -17.36 -5.52
CA GLN A 186 -18.57 -16.49 -5.69
C GLN A 186 -18.97 -15.10 -6.16
N TYR A 187 -18.06 -14.15 -5.97
CA TYR A 187 -18.07 -12.88 -6.68
C TYR A 187 -16.85 -12.80 -7.61
N LYS A 188 -16.99 -12.06 -8.72
CA LYS A 188 -15.92 -11.85 -9.71
C LYS A 188 -15.70 -10.36 -9.93
N VAL A 189 -14.44 -9.94 -9.89
CA VAL A 189 -13.98 -8.59 -10.23
C VAL A 189 -13.37 -8.61 -11.62
N ASN A 190 -13.63 -7.57 -12.42
CA ASN A 190 -12.94 -7.32 -13.68
C ASN A 190 -12.50 -5.86 -13.73
N ILE A 191 -11.21 -5.62 -13.93
CA ILE A 191 -10.60 -4.31 -14.17
C ILE A 191 -10.56 -4.08 -15.70
N SER A 192 -10.98 -2.89 -16.12
CA SER A 192 -11.01 -2.43 -17.52
C SER A 192 -10.10 -1.22 -17.74
N GLN A 193 -9.82 -0.45 -16.68
CA GLN A 193 -8.82 0.61 -16.63
C GLN A 193 -8.18 0.60 -15.23
N PRO A 194 -6.89 0.92 -15.09
CA PRO A 194 -6.24 0.95 -13.77
C PRO A 194 -6.95 1.93 -12.83
N LEU A 195 -7.04 1.56 -11.55
CA LEU A 195 -7.30 2.45 -10.44
C LEU A 195 -6.01 3.18 -10.06
N ASP A 196 -6.14 4.43 -9.62
CA ASP A 196 -4.98 5.18 -9.15
C ASP A 196 -4.72 4.91 -7.66
N ALA A 197 -3.45 4.75 -7.32
CA ALA A 197 -2.95 4.96 -5.98
C ALA A 197 -2.52 6.44 -5.83
N VAL A 198 -2.60 6.97 -4.61
CA VAL A 198 -2.31 8.37 -4.31
C VAL A 198 -1.27 8.47 -3.22
N THR A 199 -0.05 8.87 -3.59
CA THR A 199 1.07 9.05 -2.66
C THR A 199 1.23 10.54 -2.33
N GLN A 200 1.18 10.89 -1.05
CA GLN A 200 1.45 12.26 -0.59
C GLN A 200 2.96 12.48 -0.50
N ILE A 201 3.46 13.50 -1.19
CA ILE A 201 4.87 13.89 -1.20
C ILE A 201 5.02 15.25 -0.56
N ASP A 202 5.98 15.36 0.36
CA ASP A 202 6.46 16.61 0.97
C ASP A 202 7.93 16.77 0.57
N PHE A 203 8.21 17.63 -0.41
CA PHE A 203 9.57 17.87 -0.92
C PHE A 203 10.44 18.65 0.07
N ASN A 204 9.85 19.09 1.18
CA ASN A 204 10.51 19.81 2.26
C ASN A 204 10.80 18.92 3.48
N ALA A 205 10.44 17.64 3.44
CA ALA A 205 10.77 16.63 4.44
C ALA A 205 12.22 16.12 4.34
N ASP A 206 12.69 15.44 5.39
CA ASP A 206 13.98 14.74 5.38
C ASP A 206 13.97 13.62 4.31
N GLY A 207 14.86 13.71 3.32
CA GLY A 207 14.97 12.79 2.19
C GLY A 207 15.35 13.50 0.89
N TYR A 208 14.83 14.72 0.69
CA TYR A 208 15.10 15.50 -0.51
C TYR A 208 16.33 16.42 -0.39
N ASP A 209 17.31 16.19 -1.25
CA ASP A 209 18.46 17.05 -1.47
C ASP A 209 18.07 18.31 -2.25
N PHE A 210 18.27 19.47 -1.63
CA PHE A 210 17.91 20.77 -2.18
C PHE A 210 19.09 21.50 -2.82
N SER A 211 18.96 21.85 -4.10
CA SER A 211 19.91 22.75 -4.77
C SER A 211 19.46 24.21 -4.68
N GLY A 212 20.30 25.04 -4.05
CA GLY A 212 20.00 26.43 -3.73
C GLY A 212 20.87 27.49 -4.42
N GLY A 213 20.41 28.73 -4.36
CA GLY A 213 21.13 29.91 -4.84
C GLY A 213 20.49 30.54 -6.08
N ASN A 214 21.28 31.37 -6.78
CA ASN A 214 20.82 32.14 -7.94
C ASN A 214 21.44 31.59 -9.23
N VAL A 215 20.83 30.54 -9.79
CA VAL A 215 21.35 29.70 -10.88
C VAL A 215 20.30 29.51 -11.97
N ALA A 216 20.63 28.83 -13.08
CA ALA A 216 19.70 28.69 -14.20
C ALA A 216 18.38 27.99 -13.80
N TRP A 217 18.47 26.92 -13.03
CA TRP A 217 17.37 26.10 -12.52
C TRP A 217 17.77 25.57 -11.13
N ASN A 218 16.80 25.19 -10.31
CA ASN A 218 17.01 24.62 -8.98
C ASN A 218 16.18 23.33 -8.85
N TYR A 219 16.34 22.58 -7.77
CA TYR A 219 15.62 21.33 -7.56
C TYR A 219 15.44 20.96 -6.09
N PHE A 220 14.50 20.05 -5.85
CA PHE A 220 14.50 19.10 -4.74
C PHE A 220 14.51 17.71 -5.36
N ARG A 221 15.43 16.84 -4.95
CA ARG A 221 15.55 15.48 -5.48
C ARG A 221 15.97 14.45 -4.45
N ASP A 222 15.63 13.19 -4.62
CA ASP A 222 16.20 12.10 -3.80
C ASP A 222 17.21 11.29 -4.62
N ASP A 223 18.51 11.61 -4.47
CA ASP A 223 19.61 10.85 -5.09
C ASP A 223 19.81 9.45 -4.47
N ALA A 224 19.09 9.09 -3.40
CA ALA A 224 19.24 7.83 -2.67
C ALA A 224 18.20 6.78 -3.03
N THR A 225 17.07 7.16 -3.63
CA THR A 225 16.05 6.25 -4.17
C THR A 225 16.03 6.35 -5.71
N PRO A 226 16.22 5.25 -6.45
CA PRO A 226 15.96 5.21 -7.88
C PRO A 226 14.46 5.35 -8.19
N ASN A 227 14.14 5.89 -9.36
CA ASN A 227 12.81 6.38 -9.74
C ASN A 227 12.23 7.39 -8.73
N SER A 228 13.09 8.21 -8.13
CA SER A 228 12.65 9.20 -7.16
C SER A 228 11.70 10.22 -7.80
N PRO A 229 10.53 10.48 -7.19
CA PRO A 229 9.67 11.55 -7.64
C PRO A 229 10.26 12.88 -7.17
N ASP A 230 10.88 13.61 -8.10
CA ASP A 230 11.60 14.86 -7.86
C ASP A 230 10.81 16.09 -8.36
N ILE A 231 11.32 17.29 -8.07
CA ILE A 231 10.84 18.53 -8.70
C ILE A 231 11.98 19.39 -9.28
N LEU A 232 11.82 19.75 -10.55
CA LEU A 232 12.64 20.70 -11.28
C LEU A 232 12.01 22.10 -11.22
N LEU A 233 12.78 23.10 -10.78
CA LEU A 233 12.34 24.49 -10.67
C LEU A 233 12.97 25.36 -11.76
N THR A 234 12.13 25.97 -12.62
CA THR A 234 12.59 26.79 -13.76
C THR A 234 11.92 28.18 -13.83
N PRO A 235 12.59 29.23 -14.36
CA PRO A 235 12.08 30.59 -14.32
C PRO A 235 11.31 30.97 -15.60
N ILE A 236 10.10 31.51 -15.41
CA ILE A 236 9.23 32.03 -16.46
C ILE A 236 9.46 33.54 -16.61
N GLY A 237 9.73 33.98 -17.84
CA GLY A 237 9.80 35.41 -18.19
C GLY A 237 10.91 35.76 -19.18
N ALA A 238 11.60 36.87 -18.94
CA ALA A 238 12.58 37.44 -19.86
C ALA A 238 13.91 36.67 -19.91
N SER A 239 14.56 36.69 -21.08
CA SER A 239 15.87 36.05 -21.29
C SER A 239 16.93 36.57 -20.31
N GLY A 240 17.63 35.64 -19.65
CA GLY A 240 18.64 35.93 -18.64
C GLY A 240 18.18 35.72 -17.20
N GLN A 241 16.90 35.41 -16.99
CA GLN A 241 16.36 35.09 -15.67
C GLN A 241 16.87 33.75 -15.14
N THR A 242 17.09 33.74 -13.83
CA THR A 242 17.58 32.63 -13.01
C THR A 242 16.51 32.24 -11.99
N VAL A 243 16.56 31.04 -11.45
CA VAL A 243 15.83 30.71 -10.22
C VAL A 243 16.68 31.16 -9.02
N ASN A 244 16.02 31.68 -7.98
CA ASN A 244 16.64 32.23 -6.78
C ASN A 244 15.92 31.66 -5.54
N THR A 245 16.26 30.44 -5.18
CA THR A 245 15.67 29.68 -4.07
C THR A 245 16.67 29.45 -2.93
N ASN A 246 16.13 29.33 -1.72
CA ASN A 246 16.69 28.52 -0.64
C ASN A 246 15.67 27.43 -0.29
N ALA A 247 16.05 26.46 0.57
CA ALA A 247 15.22 25.28 0.86
C ALA A 247 13.79 25.62 1.32
N ASN A 248 13.59 26.78 1.94
CA ASN A 248 12.29 27.18 2.49
C ASN A 248 11.47 28.06 1.53
N SER A 249 12.11 28.78 0.60
CA SER A 249 11.41 29.65 -0.37
C SER A 249 12.32 30.24 -1.45
N GLY A 250 11.74 30.57 -2.59
CA GLY A 250 12.41 31.22 -3.70
C GLY A 250 11.51 31.99 -4.65
N GLY A 251 12.14 32.49 -5.70
CA GLY A 251 11.49 33.21 -6.78
C GLY A 251 12.44 33.33 -7.96
N VAL A 252 12.27 34.38 -8.76
CA VAL A 252 13.09 34.62 -9.95
C VAL A 252 14.20 35.64 -9.64
N GLY A 253 15.37 35.40 -10.22
CA GLY A 253 16.54 36.27 -10.16
C GLY A 253 16.77 36.97 -11.50
N GLY A 254 16.88 38.30 -11.47
CA GLY A 254 17.25 39.12 -12.63
C GLY A 254 16.59 40.50 -12.68
N GLY A 255 15.34 40.63 -12.22
CA GLY A 255 14.53 41.86 -12.33
C GLY A 255 14.94 43.04 -11.44
N GLY A 256 15.67 42.78 -10.35
CA GLY A 256 16.09 43.79 -9.36
C GLY A 256 15.37 43.65 -8.00
N GLY A 257 14.26 42.91 -7.94
CA GLY A 257 13.47 42.61 -6.74
C GLY A 257 14.09 41.66 -5.71
N GLY A 258 15.41 41.41 -5.75
CA GLY A 258 16.12 40.66 -4.70
C GLY A 258 15.83 39.16 -4.61
N GLY A 259 15.31 38.53 -5.68
CA GLY A 259 15.00 37.10 -5.73
C GLY A 259 13.55 36.73 -5.41
N ALA A 260 12.64 37.71 -5.46
CA ALA A 260 11.20 37.50 -5.39
C ALA A 260 10.59 37.61 -6.81
N ILE A 261 9.50 36.88 -7.05
CA ILE A 261 8.74 36.90 -8.31
C ILE A 261 8.04 38.26 -8.43
N GLU A 262 8.37 39.01 -9.48
CA GLU A 262 7.82 40.36 -9.75
C GLU A 262 7.19 40.50 -11.15
N ALA A 263 6.95 41.73 -11.59
CA ALA A 263 6.10 42.01 -12.76
C ALA A 263 6.71 41.49 -14.08
N GLY A 264 6.07 40.48 -14.65
CA GLY A 264 6.54 39.79 -15.87
C GLY A 264 7.37 38.54 -15.57
N GLU A 265 7.35 38.05 -14.33
CA GLU A 265 8.06 36.86 -13.89
C GLU A 265 7.09 35.80 -13.32
N GLY A 266 7.54 34.55 -13.32
CA GLY A 266 6.89 33.41 -12.68
C GLY A 266 7.89 32.28 -12.41
N LEU A 267 7.51 31.31 -11.58
CA LEU A 267 8.27 30.08 -11.39
C LEU A 267 7.45 28.92 -11.93
N ARG A 268 8.10 27.96 -12.59
CA ARG A 268 7.55 26.68 -12.97
C ARG A 268 8.11 25.60 -12.04
N ILE A 269 7.24 24.68 -11.64
CA ILE A 269 7.55 23.45 -10.93
C ILE A 269 7.18 22.31 -11.87
N ASP A 270 8.17 21.56 -12.33
CA ASP A 270 8.04 20.42 -13.23
C ASP A 270 8.25 19.14 -12.39
N PHE A 271 7.32 18.18 -12.46
CA PHE A 271 7.30 16.96 -11.65
C PHE A 271 7.93 15.81 -12.44
N VAL A 272 9.16 15.42 -12.08
CA VAL A 272 10.07 14.61 -12.90
C VAL A 272 10.68 13.45 -12.12
N THR A 273 10.91 12.32 -12.78
CA THR A 273 11.53 11.13 -12.19
C THR A 273 13.04 11.12 -12.43
N ASP A 274 13.86 10.86 -11.40
CA ASP A 274 15.33 10.82 -11.45
C ASP A 274 16.01 12.09 -12.02
N LEU A 275 15.91 13.22 -11.32
CA LEU A 275 16.43 14.51 -11.80
C LEU A 275 17.95 14.63 -11.68
N LEU A 276 18.63 14.38 -12.79
CA LEU A 276 20.07 14.48 -12.94
C LEU A 276 20.54 15.84 -13.48
N GLY A 277 21.85 16.05 -13.42
CA GLY A 277 22.52 17.28 -13.88
C GLY A 277 22.96 18.22 -12.76
N THR A 278 23.56 19.35 -13.12
CA THR A 278 24.09 20.35 -12.16
C THR A 278 23.84 21.78 -12.63
N PRO A 279 23.11 22.63 -11.88
CA PRO A 279 22.76 23.98 -12.33
C PRO A 279 23.95 24.86 -12.74
N SER A 280 23.92 25.31 -14.00
CA SER A 280 24.99 26.15 -14.57
C SER A 280 25.09 27.52 -13.88
N SER A 281 26.21 27.79 -13.21
CA SER A 281 26.50 29.08 -12.56
C SER A 281 27.06 30.10 -13.56
N GLY A 282 26.26 31.06 -14.03
CA GLY A 282 26.79 32.11 -14.92
C GLY A 282 25.82 32.98 -15.71
N GLY A 283 24.94 33.73 -15.05
CA GLY A 283 24.37 35.00 -15.55
C GLY A 283 23.59 35.04 -16.88
N SER A 284 23.40 33.90 -17.55
CA SER A 284 22.77 33.83 -18.89
C SER A 284 21.36 33.22 -18.87
N GLY A 285 20.86 32.88 -17.68
CA GLY A 285 19.50 32.40 -17.42
C GLY A 285 19.13 31.04 -18.02
N TYR A 286 17.95 30.53 -17.65
CA TYR A 286 17.43 29.24 -18.14
C TYR A 286 17.05 29.26 -19.64
N GLN A 287 16.67 30.43 -20.15
CA GLN A 287 16.19 30.55 -21.52
C GLN A 287 17.30 30.25 -22.55
N ASN A 288 18.58 30.40 -22.16
CA ASN A 288 19.72 29.92 -22.94
C ASN A 288 19.80 28.39 -22.89
N ALA A 289 19.62 27.74 -24.04
CA ALA A 289 19.64 26.28 -24.18
C ALA A 289 20.90 25.63 -23.59
N GLY A 290 22.07 26.28 -23.65
CA GLY A 290 23.31 25.74 -23.06
C GLY A 290 23.33 25.65 -21.53
N ASN A 291 22.33 26.21 -20.84
CA ASN A 291 22.15 26.13 -19.39
C ASN A 291 21.05 25.14 -18.97
N ARG A 292 20.38 24.48 -19.93
CA ARG A 292 19.41 23.41 -19.69
C ARG A 292 20.17 22.09 -19.74
N ASN A 293 20.90 21.86 -18.66
CA ASN A 293 21.81 20.72 -18.50
C ASN A 293 21.38 19.83 -17.33
N HIS A 294 20.07 19.82 -17.08
CA HIS A 294 19.37 18.76 -16.38
C HIS A 294 19.00 17.66 -17.39
N THR A 295 18.67 16.49 -16.88
CA THR A 295 18.05 15.37 -17.60
C THR A 295 17.19 14.59 -16.62
N PHE A 296 16.14 13.92 -17.07
CA PHE A 296 15.27 13.09 -16.22
C PHE A 296 14.75 11.86 -16.99
N SER A 297 14.23 10.87 -16.28
CA SER A 297 13.74 9.60 -16.86
C SER A 297 12.36 9.77 -17.53
N ASP A 298 11.43 10.44 -16.84
CA ASP A 298 10.04 10.69 -17.27
C ASP A 298 9.46 11.89 -16.46
N HIS A 299 8.27 12.38 -16.79
CA HIS A 299 7.45 13.15 -15.85
C HIS A 299 6.42 12.24 -15.16
N TYR A 300 6.04 12.54 -13.91
CA TYR A 300 4.96 11.84 -13.22
C TYR A 300 3.74 12.76 -12.99
N THR A 301 2.55 12.17 -13.12
CA THR A 301 1.30 12.89 -12.91
C THR A 301 1.06 13.16 -11.42
N VAL A 302 0.75 14.41 -11.11
CA VAL A 302 0.30 14.84 -9.78
C VAL A 302 -1.09 15.46 -9.84
N ASN A 303 -1.77 15.50 -8.71
CA ASN A 303 -2.92 16.37 -8.49
C ASN A 303 -2.83 16.99 -7.09
N GLY A 304 -3.47 18.14 -6.88
CA GLY A 304 -3.38 18.86 -5.60
C GLY A 304 -1.99 19.42 -5.27
N ALA A 305 -1.09 19.57 -6.25
CA ALA A 305 0.24 20.09 -5.98
C ALA A 305 0.17 21.53 -5.45
N SER A 306 1.02 21.81 -4.47
CA SER A 306 0.87 22.93 -3.56
C SER A 306 2.17 23.64 -3.22
N ALA A 307 2.05 24.92 -2.88
CA ALA A 307 3.16 25.73 -2.38
C ALA A 307 2.66 26.78 -1.37
N VAL A 308 3.52 27.13 -0.40
CA VAL A 308 3.31 28.21 0.54
C VAL A 308 3.92 29.52 0.02
N PHE A 309 3.13 30.57 0.06
CA PHE A 309 3.54 31.92 -0.30
C PHE A 309 4.25 32.63 0.85
N ALA A 310 5.35 33.31 0.54
CA ALA A 310 6.17 34.06 1.48
C ALA A 310 6.51 35.45 0.95
N SER A 311 7.00 36.34 1.83
CA SER A 311 7.46 37.70 1.49
C SER A 311 6.41 38.62 0.82
N THR A 312 5.12 38.32 0.96
CA THR A 312 4.00 39.09 0.38
C THR A 312 3.01 39.57 1.44
N ALA A 313 2.46 40.78 1.22
CA ALA A 313 1.43 41.41 2.04
C ALA A 313 0.09 41.58 1.30
N GLY A 314 -0.09 40.88 0.18
CA GLY A 314 -1.24 41.00 -0.71
C GLY A 314 -0.77 41.02 -2.17
N SER A 315 -0.81 39.87 -2.81
CA SER A 315 -0.54 39.69 -4.23
C SER A 315 -1.76 39.11 -4.96
N THR A 316 -1.73 39.23 -6.28
CA THR A 316 -2.62 38.56 -7.22
C THR A 316 -1.74 37.68 -8.10
N VAL A 317 -2.00 36.38 -8.03
CA VAL A 317 -1.17 35.33 -8.62
C VAL A 317 -2.00 34.55 -9.62
N ARG A 318 -1.39 34.21 -10.76
CA ARG A 318 -1.92 33.31 -11.79
C ARG A 318 -1.28 31.93 -11.57
N PHE A 319 -2.12 30.90 -11.65
CA PHE A 319 -1.69 29.51 -11.69
C PHE A 319 -2.19 28.90 -12.99
N GLU A 320 -1.30 28.19 -13.67
CA GLU A 320 -1.55 27.44 -14.89
C GLU A 320 -0.86 26.10 -14.74
N VAL A 321 -1.45 25.04 -15.27
CA VAL A 321 -0.92 23.68 -15.20
C VAL A 321 -0.91 23.07 -16.60
N LYS A 322 -0.02 22.10 -16.81
CA LYS A 322 0.19 21.46 -18.10
C LYS A 322 0.55 19.98 -17.96
N ASP A 323 0.21 19.26 -19.02
CA ASP A 323 0.81 18.00 -19.43
C ASP A 323 1.94 18.26 -20.44
N ASP A 324 3.18 18.25 -19.95
CA ASP A 324 4.40 18.13 -20.75
C ASP A 324 4.57 16.67 -21.28
N PRO A 325 5.09 16.47 -22.52
CA PRO A 325 5.01 15.15 -23.18
C PRO A 325 6.32 14.32 -23.17
N ASP A 326 6.28 13.12 -22.61
CA ASP A 326 7.46 12.26 -22.43
C ASP A 326 7.67 11.15 -23.48
N GLY A 327 6.76 11.03 -24.44
CA GLY A 327 6.78 9.97 -25.46
C GLY A 327 7.94 10.00 -26.47
N VAL A 328 9.03 10.74 -26.23
CA VAL A 328 10.21 10.85 -27.09
C VAL A 328 11.47 10.74 -26.23
N VAL A 329 12.23 9.66 -26.40
CA VAL A 329 13.50 9.40 -25.69
C VAL A 329 14.43 10.63 -25.76
N GLY A 330 14.79 11.19 -24.60
CA GLY A 330 15.63 12.38 -24.47
C GLY A 330 14.89 13.71 -24.66
N ASN A 331 13.58 13.77 -24.36
CA ASN A 331 12.83 15.03 -24.30
C ASN A 331 12.94 15.71 -22.93
N ASP A 332 14.14 16.16 -22.53
CA ASP A 332 14.35 16.98 -21.33
C ASP A 332 13.82 18.44 -21.48
N ALA A 333 12.76 18.63 -22.28
CA ALA A 333 12.08 19.91 -22.47
C ALA A 333 10.93 20.03 -21.46
N VAL A 334 10.74 21.24 -20.92
CA VAL A 334 9.71 21.51 -19.91
C VAL A 334 8.88 22.74 -20.25
N GLY A 335 7.60 22.67 -19.89
CA GLY A 335 6.50 23.58 -20.16
C GLY A 335 6.28 23.95 -21.62
N ASP A 336 6.57 23.02 -22.55
CA ASP A 336 6.13 23.05 -23.94
C ASP A 336 4.87 22.22 -24.22
N GLY A 337 4.35 21.57 -23.18
CA GLY A 337 3.09 20.84 -23.11
C GLY A 337 1.81 21.66 -23.22
N THR A 338 0.69 20.96 -23.15
CA THR A 338 -0.66 21.52 -23.30
C THR A 338 -1.22 22.02 -21.98
N THR A 339 -1.91 23.17 -21.99
CA THR A 339 -2.52 23.74 -20.77
C THR A 339 -3.82 23.02 -20.40
N ASP A 340 -3.90 22.55 -19.16
CA ASP A 340 -5.06 21.81 -18.63
C ASP A 340 -6.01 22.70 -17.83
N ALA A 341 -7.22 22.20 -17.64
CA ALA A 341 -8.30 22.96 -17.05
C ALA A 341 -8.32 22.79 -15.52
N ILE A 342 -7.88 23.80 -14.78
CA ILE A 342 -7.97 23.83 -13.32
C ILE A 342 -9.45 23.84 -12.91
N THR A 343 -9.90 22.76 -12.28
CA THR A 343 -11.29 22.53 -11.88
C THR A 343 -11.55 22.79 -10.40
N ALA A 344 -10.51 22.81 -9.56
CA ALA A 344 -10.60 23.36 -8.21
C ALA A 344 -9.26 23.94 -7.71
N VAL A 345 -9.33 24.76 -6.65
CA VAL A 345 -8.16 25.14 -5.84
C VAL A 345 -8.49 24.97 -4.37
N ALA A 346 -7.56 24.48 -3.55
CA ALA A 346 -7.68 24.56 -2.09
C ALA A 346 -6.76 25.67 -1.56
N ILE A 347 -7.34 26.59 -0.79
CA ILE A 347 -6.60 27.67 -0.14
C ILE A 347 -6.59 27.39 1.35
N ARG A 348 -5.40 27.35 1.95
CA ARG A 348 -5.20 27.19 3.40
C ARG A 348 -4.48 28.41 3.97
N PHE A 349 -4.96 28.86 5.13
CA PHE A 349 -4.30 29.89 5.93
C PHE A 349 -4.45 29.54 7.41
N GLY A 350 -3.33 29.30 8.09
CA GLY A 350 -3.30 28.72 9.43
C GLY A 350 -3.97 27.34 9.47
N ALA A 351 -4.92 27.17 10.40
CA ALA A 351 -5.67 25.91 10.59
C ALA A 351 -6.97 25.82 9.75
N SER A 352 -7.21 26.75 8.82
CA SER A 352 -8.40 26.73 7.96
C SER A 352 -8.03 26.43 6.52
N THR A 353 -8.76 25.52 5.89
CA THR A 353 -8.67 25.20 4.45
C THR A 353 -10.06 25.38 3.83
N VAL A 354 -10.12 25.95 2.62
CA VAL A 354 -11.35 26.05 1.81
C VAL A 354 -11.04 25.67 0.38
N THR A 355 -11.74 24.64 -0.12
CA THR A 355 -11.74 24.28 -1.54
C THR A 355 -12.73 25.15 -2.30
N VAL A 356 -12.30 25.67 -3.45
CA VAL A 356 -13.08 26.51 -4.35
C VAL A 356 -13.12 25.85 -5.72
N ASN A 357 -14.28 25.30 -6.06
CA ASN A 357 -14.48 24.63 -7.35
C ASN A 357 -14.72 25.67 -8.46
N ALA A 358 -14.29 25.34 -9.66
CA ALA A 358 -14.35 26.21 -10.83
C ALA A 358 -15.78 26.69 -11.12
N SER A 359 -15.90 27.98 -11.44
CA SER A 359 -17.17 28.58 -11.79
C SER A 359 -17.01 29.73 -12.77
N GLY A 360 -18.06 30.02 -13.54
CA GLY A 360 -18.06 31.10 -14.54
C GLY A 360 -18.13 32.52 -13.98
N SER A 361 -17.76 32.75 -12.72
CA SER A 361 -17.75 34.07 -12.08
C SER A 361 -16.75 34.13 -10.91
N PRO A 362 -16.16 35.30 -10.59
CA PRO A 362 -15.28 35.44 -9.44
C PRO A 362 -15.96 35.05 -8.12
N GLN A 363 -15.29 34.20 -7.34
CA GLN A 363 -15.73 33.73 -6.03
C GLN A 363 -14.89 34.41 -4.94
N ASN A 364 -15.57 35.05 -3.98
CA ASN A 364 -14.93 35.60 -2.80
C ASN A 364 -15.05 34.61 -1.64
N VAL A 365 -13.92 34.22 -1.06
CA VAL A 365 -13.85 33.30 0.08
C VAL A 365 -13.04 33.90 1.21
N SER A 366 -13.36 33.52 2.45
CA SER A 366 -12.56 33.88 3.62
C SER A 366 -12.00 32.62 4.26
N VAL A 367 -10.68 32.63 4.48
CA VAL A 367 -9.92 31.49 5.03
C VAL A 367 -9.05 32.02 6.17
N GLY A 368 -9.21 31.46 7.37
CA GLY A 368 -8.45 31.88 8.56
C GLY A 368 -8.52 33.38 8.90
N GLY A 369 -9.58 34.08 8.44
CA GLY A 369 -9.77 35.52 8.61
C GLY A 369 -9.19 36.40 7.48
N GLN A 370 -8.44 35.84 6.54
CA GLN A 370 -8.05 36.52 5.30
C GLN A 370 -9.18 36.45 4.26
N ASN A 371 -9.12 37.29 3.23
CA ASN A 371 -10.11 37.30 2.15
C ASN A 371 -9.41 37.13 0.79
N TYR A 372 -9.90 36.19 0.00
CA TYR A 372 -9.36 35.85 -1.31
C TYR A 372 -10.46 35.99 -2.37
N THR A 373 -10.08 36.44 -3.57
CA THR A 373 -10.94 36.42 -4.75
C THR A 373 -10.35 35.46 -5.77
N VAL A 374 -11.02 34.33 -5.99
CA VAL A 374 -10.64 33.29 -6.95
C VAL A 374 -11.41 33.53 -8.25
N THR A 375 -10.72 33.49 -9.39
CA THR A 375 -11.32 33.67 -10.72
C THR A 375 -10.76 32.63 -11.69
N PHE A 376 -11.62 31.76 -12.19
CA PHE A 376 -11.28 30.78 -13.23
C PHE A 376 -11.60 31.39 -14.61
N THR A 377 -10.68 31.29 -15.57
CA THR A 377 -10.86 31.82 -16.93
C THR A 377 -9.96 31.08 -17.92
N GLY A 378 -10.57 30.27 -18.79
CA GLY A 378 -9.86 29.57 -19.86
C GLY A 378 -8.85 28.53 -19.37
N GLY A 379 -9.27 27.66 -18.45
CA GLY A 379 -8.42 26.64 -17.80
C GLY A 379 -7.54 27.18 -16.66
N ILE A 380 -7.16 28.45 -16.74
CA ILE A 380 -6.28 29.13 -15.78
C ILE A 380 -7.07 29.67 -14.59
N VAL A 381 -6.46 29.69 -13.40
CA VAL A 381 -7.01 30.36 -12.20
C VAL A 381 -6.16 31.57 -11.80
N THR A 382 -6.81 32.63 -11.35
CA THR A 382 -6.17 33.80 -10.74
C THR A 382 -6.74 34.03 -9.35
N ILE A 383 -5.87 34.13 -8.35
CA ILE A 383 -6.24 34.33 -6.94
C ILE A 383 -5.67 35.69 -6.49
N SER A 384 -6.55 36.59 -6.06
CA SER A 384 -6.19 37.87 -5.45
C SER A 384 -6.32 37.82 -3.93
N GLY A 385 -5.45 38.54 -3.21
CA GLY A 385 -5.44 38.60 -1.74
C GLY A 385 -4.41 37.68 -1.08
N ILE A 386 -3.50 37.07 -1.85
CA ILE A 386 -2.49 36.16 -1.32
C ILE A 386 -1.49 36.92 -0.42
N VAL A 387 -1.45 36.51 0.84
CA VAL A 387 -0.52 36.98 1.87
C VAL A 387 0.48 35.88 2.23
N SER A 388 1.56 36.24 2.93
CA SER A 388 2.50 35.24 3.46
C SER A 388 1.78 34.21 4.33
N ASP A 389 2.27 32.99 4.36
CA ASP A 389 1.70 31.83 5.07
C ASP A 389 0.35 31.34 4.49
N THR A 390 0.00 31.79 3.27
CA THR A 390 -1.07 31.15 2.46
C THR A 390 -0.49 29.97 1.71
N GLN A 391 -1.04 28.77 1.91
CA GLN A 391 -0.79 27.61 1.03
C GLN A 391 -1.89 27.56 -0.03
N VAL A 392 -1.52 27.27 -1.28
CA VAL A 392 -2.48 27.03 -2.37
C VAL A 392 -2.14 25.69 -3.01
N ALA A 393 -3.14 24.80 -3.13
CA ALA A 393 -3.10 23.56 -3.89
C ALA A 393 -4.00 23.66 -5.13
N ILE A 394 -3.55 23.13 -6.26
CA ILE A 394 -4.21 23.24 -7.57
C ILE A 394 -4.75 21.87 -8.00
N PHE A 395 -5.97 21.82 -8.55
CA PHE A 395 -6.59 20.58 -8.98
C PHE A 395 -7.17 20.68 -10.40
N THR A 396 -6.96 19.62 -11.18
CA THR A 396 -7.60 19.35 -12.48
C THR A 396 -8.44 18.07 -12.38
N ASP A 397 -9.15 17.71 -13.45
CA ASP A 397 -9.97 16.50 -13.47
C ASP A 397 -9.12 15.22 -13.69
N ASP A 398 -7.96 15.32 -14.33
CA ASP A 398 -7.07 14.22 -14.78
C ASP A 398 -5.67 14.23 -14.16
N GLY A 399 -5.29 15.30 -13.45
CA GLY A 399 -3.91 15.54 -13.01
C GLY A 399 -3.17 16.52 -13.94
N TYR A 400 -1.87 16.67 -13.71
CA TYR A 400 -0.92 17.43 -14.52
C TYR A 400 0.52 17.06 -14.11
N ASN A 401 1.53 17.43 -14.90
CA ASN A 401 2.94 17.21 -14.55
C ASN A 401 3.82 18.48 -14.56
N SER A 402 3.25 19.64 -14.88
CA SER A 402 3.90 20.95 -14.72
C SER A 402 2.95 22.01 -14.15
N LEU A 403 3.46 22.83 -13.22
CA LEU A 403 2.73 23.93 -12.54
C LEU A 403 3.47 25.26 -12.69
N GLU A 404 2.85 26.22 -13.38
CA GLU A 404 3.34 27.59 -13.57
C GLU A 404 2.66 28.59 -12.61
N VAL A 405 3.45 29.21 -11.72
CA VAL A 405 3.01 30.22 -10.74
C VAL A 405 3.57 31.59 -11.10
N SER A 406 2.72 32.49 -11.61
CA SER A 406 3.12 33.78 -12.19
C SER A 406 2.51 35.00 -11.50
N TYR A 407 3.27 36.10 -11.42
CA TYR A 407 2.79 37.36 -10.88
C TYR A 407 1.79 38.06 -11.81
N VAL A 408 0.70 38.60 -11.25
CA VAL A 408 -0.26 39.46 -11.96
C VAL A 408 -0.23 40.89 -11.46
N SER A 409 -0.41 41.11 -10.14
CA SER A 409 -0.39 42.46 -9.54
C SER A 409 -0.27 42.43 -8.02
N GLY A 410 0.15 43.54 -7.40
CA GLY A 410 0.19 43.69 -5.94
C GLY A 410 1.62 43.69 -5.39
N SER A 411 1.86 42.97 -4.31
CA SER A 411 3.21 42.73 -3.77
C SER A 411 3.92 41.66 -4.61
N SER A 412 5.24 41.76 -4.76
CA SER A 412 6.06 40.61 -5.14
C SER A 412 5.99 39.53 -4.06
N PHE A 413 6.34 38.29 -4.43
CA PHE A 413 6.22 37.14 -3.54
C PHE A 413 7.34 36.13 -3.77
N ARG A 414 7.50 35.21 -2.83
CA ARG A 414 8.29 33.99 -2.96
C ARG A 414 7.37 32.79 -2.73
N ILE A 415 7.75 31.62 -3.23
CA ILE A 415 7.07 30.34 -2.96
C ILE A 415 8.10 29.27 -2.54
N GLY A 416 7.65 28.32 -1.74
CA GLY A 416 8.41 27.15 -1.24
C GLY A 416 7.45 26.27 -0.44
N ASP A 417 7.96 25.37 0.41
CA ASP A 417 7.14 24.41 1.17
C ASP A 417 6.24 23.63 0.19
N PHE A 418 6.91 22.92 -0.72
CA PHE A 418 6.28 22.25 -1.86
C PHE A 418 5.80 20.86 -1.45
N GLY A 419 4.60 20.50 -1.87
CA GLY A 419 4.08 19.14 -1.72
C GLY A 419 3.04 18.80 -2.79
N ALA A 420 2.87 17.52 -3.09
CA ALA A 420 1.98 17.03 -4.14
C ALA A 420 1.30 15.72 -3.77
N SER A 421 0.23 15.38 -4.48
CA SER A 421 -0.33 14.02 -4.49
C SER A 421 0.06 13.38 -5.81
N ALA A 422 1.08 12.52 -5.80
CA ALA A 422 1.44 11.72 -6.98
C ALA A 422 0.34 10.68 -7.24
N ILE A 423 -0.02 10.54 -8.52
CA ILE A 423 -1.01 9.59 -9.02
C ILE A 423 -0.23 8.48 -9.70
N THR A 424 -0.22 7.28 -9.12
CA THR A 424 0.54 6.13 -9.63
C THR A 424 -0.38 4.92 -9.84
N THR A 425 0.10 3.93 -10.58
CA THR A 425 -0.55 2.61 -10.72
C THR A 425 0.32 1.46 -10.19
N THR A 426 1.48 1.81 -9.62
CA THR A 426 2.52 0.92 -9.08
C THR A 426 2.28 0.50 -7.64
N GLU A 427 1.33 1.12 -6.94
CA GLU A 427 0.97 0.81 -5.56
C GLU A 427 -0.41 0.13 -5.48
N PRO A 428 -0.65 -0.79 -4.51
CA PRO A 428 -1.96 -1.43 -4.38
C PRO A 428 -3.07 -0.47 -3.95
N VAL A 429 -4.24 -0.64 -4.55
CA VAL A 429 -5.47 0.10 -4.21
C VAL A 429 -6.45 -0.83 -3.50
N PRO A 430 -6.44 -0.90 -2.15
CA PRO A 430 -7.42 -1.64 -1.38
C PRO A 430 -8.74 -0.87 -1.29
N PHE A 431 -9.86 -1.56 -1.51
CA PHE A 431 -11.20 -1.01 -1.32
C PHE A 431 -12.20 -2.07 -0.87
N THR A 432 -13.32 -1.60 -0.33
CA THR A 432 -14.35 -2.43 0.29
C THR A 432 -15.72 -2.14 -0.30
N VAL A 433 -16.52 -3.20 -0.49
CA VAL A 433 -17.87 -3.10 -1.05
C VAL A 433 -18.86 -3.89 -0.19
N PRO A 434 -19.72 -3.21 0.59
CA PRO A 434 -20.82 -3.85 1.30
C PRO A 434 -21.76 -4.64 0.38
N VAL A 435 -22.22 -5.79 0.86
CA VAL A 435 -23.29 -6.58 0.24
C VAL A 435 -24.34 -6.96 1.29
N SER A 436 -25.58 -7.07 0.83
CA SER A 436 -26.70 -7.54 1.66
C SER A 436 -27.11 -8.94 1.23
N ILE A 437 -27.57 -9.73 2.18
CA ILE A 437 -28.23 -11.01 1.95
C ILE A 437 -29.69 -10.88 2.35
N VAL A 438 -30.58 -11.37 1.49
CA VAL A 438 -32.02 -11.52 1.77
C VAL A 438 -32.38 -12.99 1.66
N ASP A 439 -33.31 -13.46 2.48
CA ASP A 439 -33.85 -14.81 2.42
C ASP A 439 -35.05 -14.89 1.43
N ALA A 440 -35.92 -15.90 1.56
CA ALA A 440 -37.12 -16.08 0.73
C ALA A 440 -38.39 -15.38 1.29
N ASP A 441 -38.42 -15.07 2.59
CA ASP A 441 -39.44 -14.27 3.30
C ASP A 441 -39.28 -12.75 3.03
N GLY A 442 -38.04 -12.29 2.95
CA GLY A 442 -37.64 -10.90 2.76
C GLY A 442 -36.91 -10.27 3.96
N ASP A 443 -36.57 -11.03 5.00
CA ASP A 443 -35.65 -10.59 6.05
C ASP A 443 -34.24 -10.37 5.46
N VAL A 444 -33.54 -9.34 5.96
CA VAL A 444 -32.26 -8.89 5.38
C VAL A 444 -31.17 -8.87 6.46
N ALA A 445 -30.07 -9.57 6.21
CA ALA A 445 -28.84 -9.37 6.97
C ALA A 445 -27.87 -8.47 6.19
N ASN A 446 -27.26 -7.55 6.93
CA ASN A 446 -26.25 -6.62 6.46
C ASN A 446 -24.95 -6.85 7.25
N GLY A 447 -23.82 -6.44 6.68
CA GLY A 447 -22.51 -6.55 7.32
C GLY A 447 -21.51 -7.47 6.61
N ALA A 448 -21.94 -8.17 5.56
CA ALA A 448 -21.02 -8.81 4.62
C ALA A 448 -20.33 -7.72 3.79
N VAL A 449 -19.00 -7.81 3.66
CA VAL A 449 -18.17 -6.84 2.94
C VAL A 449 -17.21 -7.59 2.04
N LEU A 450 -17.22 -7.25 0.75
CA LEU A 450 -16.19 -7.70 -0.19
C LEU A 450 -14.93 -6.88 0.05
N SER A 451 -13.81 -7.53 0.35
CA SER A 451 -12.49 -6.90 0.45
C SER A 451 -11.71 -7.17 -0.84
N ILE A 452 -11.39 -6.11 -1.58
CA ILE A 452 -10.75 -6.19 -2.89
C ILE A 452 -9.49 -5.35 -2.87
N THR A 453 -8.38 -5.88 -3.38
CA THR A 453 -7.16 -5.10 -3.62
C THR A 453 -6.84 -5.16 -5.11
N ALA A 454 -6.87 -4.01 -5.79
CA ALA A 454 -6.26 -3.91 -7.10
C ALA A 454 -4.74 -3.84 -6.90
N VAL A 455 -4.01 -4.85 -7.35
CA VAL A 455 -2.55 -4.96 -7.16
C VAL A 455 -1.81 -4.51 -8.41
N PRO A 456 -0.64 -3.85 -8.27
CA PRO A 456 0.21 -3.52 -9.40
C PRO A 456 0.63 -4.77 -10.19
N ALA A 457 1.10 -4.57 -11.41
CA ALA A 457 1.63 -5.64 -12.23
C ALA A 457 2.73 -5.13 -13.17
N ALA A 458 3.79 -5.91 -13.30
CA ALA A 458 4.86 -5.68 -14.26
C ALA A 458 4.63 -6.54 -15.53
N PRO A 459 4.88 -6.04 -16.75
CA PRO A 459 4.37 -6.67 -17.97
C PRO A 459 5.37 -7.45 -18.87
N PRO A 460 6.22 -8.39 -18.42
CA PRO A 460 7.25 -8.98 -19.28
C PRO A 460 6.69 -9.88 -20.41
N VAL A 461 7.53 -10.14 -21.43
CA VAL A 461 7.24 -11.14 -22.49
C VAL A 461 7.88 -12.48 -22.14
N ALA A 462 7.07 -13.55 -22.04
CA ALA A 462 7.54 -14.90 -21.74
C ALA A 462 7.61 -15.78 -23.01
N LEU A 463 8.62 -16.66 -23.11
CA LEU A 463 8.89 -17.51 -24.28
C LEU A 463 8.88 -19.01 -23.92
N ASP A 464 8.18 -19.78 -24.75
CA ASP A 464 8.13 -21.25 -24.76
C ASP A 464 9.47 -21.83 -25.27
N LEU A 465 10.29 -22.35 -24.35
CA LEU A 465 11.62 -22.86 -24.70
C LEU A 465 11.64 -24.36 -25.01
N ASP A 466 10.76 -25.15 -24.38
CA ASP A 466 10.75 -26.61 -24.40
C ASP A 466 9.80 -27.21 -25.47
N GLY A 467 8.72 -26.50 -25.80
CA GLY A 467 7.72 -26.83 -26.82
C GLY A 467 6.36 -27.34 -26.31
N ASP A 468 6.03 -27.25 -25.02
CA ASP A 468 4.77 -27.75 -24.46
C ASP A 468 3.74 -26.66 -24.07
N GLY A 469 4.18 -25.43 -23.81
CA GLY A 469 3.33 -24.29 -23.43
C GLY A 469 4.14 -23.04 -23.14
N VAL A 470 3.50 -22.01 -22.58
CA VAL A 470 4.20 -21.05 -21.71
C VAL A 470 3.66 -21.27 -20.31
N GLU A 471 4.54 -21.59 -19.36
CA GLU A 471 4.19 -21.92 -17.99
C GLU A 471 4.49 -20.76 -17.01
N PHE A 472 3.79 -20.76 -15.87
CA PHE A 472 3.82 -19.65 -14.92
C PHE A 472 3.81 -20.13 -13.48
N LEU A 473 4.35 -19.29 -12.59
CA LEU A 473 4.37 -19.48 -11.16
C LEU A 473 3.58 -18.36 -10.46
N SER A 474 2.68 -18.74 -9.55
CA SER A 474 2.07 -17.80 -8.60
C SER A 474 3.10 -17.17 -7.66
N GLN A 475 2.80 -16.02 -7.06
CA GLN A 475 3.61 -15.38 -6.00
C GLN A 475 3.96 -16.33 -4.84
N ALA A 476 3.17 -17.39 -4.61
CA ALA A 476 3.45 -18.40 -3.59
C ALA A 476 4.71 -19.25 -3.87
N ALA A 477 5.31 -19.15 -5.06
CA ALA A 477 6.64 -19.70 -5.35
C ALA A 477 7.76 -18.94 -4.62
N GLY A 478 7.52 -17.68 -4.20
CA GLY A 478 8.47 -16.86 -3.45
C GLY A 478 9.50 -16.12 -4.30
N VAL A 479 9.27 -16.01 -5.61
CA VAL A 479 10.12 -15.19 -6.50
C VAL A 479 9.91 -13.71 -6.18
N ALA A 480 10.99 -12.95 -6.19
CA ALA A 480 10.96 -11.49 -6.11
C ALA A 480 11.90 -10.90 -7.15
N PHE A 481 11.49 -9.80 -7.78
CA PHE A 481 12.31 -9.10 -8.78
C PHE A 481 12.09 -7.59 -8.68
N ASP A 482 13.16 -6.84 -8.88
CA ASP A 482 13.21 -5.37 -8.83
C ASP A 482 12.78 -4.80 -10.19
N TYR A 483 11.50 -4.42 -10.30
CA TYR A 483 10.90 -4.03 -11.58
C TYR A 483 10.98 -2.54 -11.90
N ASP A 484 11.13 -1.67 -10.90
CA ASP A 484 11.38 -0.26 -11.15
C ASP A 484 12.89 0.04 -11.16
N GLY A 485 13.68 -0.70 -10.37
CA GLY A 485 15.12 -0.49 -10.20
C GLY A 485 15.47 0.20 -8.90
N ASP A 486 14.57 0.28 -7.90
CA ASP A 486 14.82 0.96 -6.61
C ASP A 486 15.88 0.28 -5.73
N GLY A 487 16.31 -0.93 -6.09
CA GLY A 487 17.26 -1.77 -5.36
C GLY A 487 16.59 -2.73 -4.37
N VAL A 488 15.26 -2.75 -4.31
CA VAL A 488 14.43 -3.69 -3.55
C VAL A 488 13.66 -4.58 -4.53
N ALA A 489 13.49 -5.86 -4.19
CA ALA A 489 12.81 -6.82 -5.06
C ALA A 489 11.36 -7.08 -4.59
N GLU A 490 10.38 -6.84 -5.46
CA GLU A 490 8.96 -7.05 -5.20
C GLU A 490 8.60 -8.53 -5.35
N PRO A 491 7.90 -9.15 -4.37
CA PRO A 491 7.30 -10.46 -4.55
C PRO A 491 6.36 -10.46 -5.76
N THR A 492 6.57 -11.38 -6.69
CA THR A 492 5.93 -11.33 -8.01
C THR A 492 5.48 -12.71 -8.49
N ALA A 493 4.49 -12.74 -9.39
CA ALA A 493 4.26 -13.92 -10.22
C ALA A 493 5.39 -14.03 -11.27
N TRP A 494 5.65 -15.23 -11.79
CA TRP A 494 6.84 -15.48 -12.59
C TRP A 494 6.59 -16.43 -13.75
N VAL A 495 7.58 -16.56 -14.63
CA VAL A 495 7.64 -17.61 -15.66
C VAL A 495 8.07 -18.95 -15.03
N GLY A 496 7.67 -20.06 -15.65
CA GLY A 496 8.17 -21.40 -15.28
C GLY A 496 9.67 -21.55 -15.52
N PRO A 497 10.38 -22.41 -14.76
CA PRO A 497 11.83 -22.58 -14.86
C PRO A 497 12.28 -23.28 -16.17
N ASP A 498 11.36 -23.93 -16.87
CA ASP A 498 11.50 -24.56 -18.18
C ASP A 498 11.56 -23.54 -19.32
N ASP A 499 10.95 -22.37 -19.10
CA ASP A 499 10.75 -21.26 -20.02
C ASP A 499 11.66 -20.07 -19.68
N GLY A 500 11.43 -18.89 -20.30
CA GLY A 500 12.19 -17.69 -19.95
C GLY A 500 11.59 -16.37 -20.40
N LEU A 501 12.09 -15.27 -19.84
CA LEU A 501 11.69 -13.91 -20.15
C LEU A 501 12.54 -13.31 -21.28
N LEU A 502 11.93 -12.52 -22.16
CA LEU A 502 12.64 -11.71 -23.16
C LEU A 502 13.42 -10.60 -22.46
N VAL A 503 14.70 -10.44 -22.82
CA VAL A 503 15.59 -9.42 -22.25
C VAL A 503 16.19 -8.58 -23.38
N HIS A 504 16.27 -7.26 -23.19
CA HIS A 504 17.09 -6.34 -23.97
C HIS A 504 18.30 -5.89 -23.14
N ASP A 505 19.42 -6.60 -23.31
CA ASP A 505 20.71 -6.32 -22.65
C ASP A 505 21.29 -5.00 -23.21
N ALA A 506 20.88 -3.89 -22.60
CA ALA A 506 21.21 -2.53 -23.00
C ALA A 506 22.63 -2.17 -22.53
N ASN A 507 23.00 -2.63 -21.34
CA ASN A 507 24.28 -2.31 -20.71
C ASN A 507 25.46 -3.14 -21.33
N GLY A 508 25.19 -4.35 -21.85
CA GLY A 508 26.14 -5.26 -22.49
C GLY A 508 26.80 -6.30 -21.57
N ASP A 509 26.29 -6.52 -20.36
CA ASP A 509 26.87 -7.42 -19.35
C ASP A 509 26.26 -8.83 -19.33
N ARG A 510 25.12 -9.03 -20.00
CA ARG A 510 24.34 -10.29 -20.08
C ARG A 510 23.69 -10.72 -18.75
N VAL A 511 23.25 -9.77 -17.93
CA VAL A 511 22.56 -10.00 -16.65
C VAL A 511 21.26 -9.20 -16.66
N ALA A 512 20.10 -9.87 -16.68
CA ALA A 512 18.84 -9.16 -16.42
C ALA A 512 18.80 -8.84 -14.91
N ASN A 513 18.96 -7.55 -14.58
CA ASN A 513 19.17 -7.09 -13.20
C ASN A 513 18.16 -6.03 -12.72
N ASP A 514 17.35 -5.46 -13.62
CA ASP A 514 16.31 -4.48 -13.32
C ASP A 514 15.21 -4.53 -14.40
N GLY A 515 14.06 -3.92 -14.11
CA GLY A 515 12.93 -3.93 -15.04
C GLY A 515 13.18 -3.23 -16.37
N SER A 516 14.14 -2.31 -16.50
CA SER A 516 14.37 -1.58 -17.75
C SER A 516 14.87 -2.48 -18.90
N GLU A 517 15.39 -3.67 -18.57
CA GLU A 517 15.83 -4.68 -19.55
C GLU A 517 14.76 -5.73 -19.88
N ILE A 518 13.69 -5.87 -19.09
CA ILE A 518 12.62 -6.88 -19.31
C ILE A 518 11.20 -6.30 -19.45
N VAL A 519 11.05 -4.98 -19.24
CA VAL A 519 9.81 -4.21 -19.43
C VAL A 519 9.99 -3.23 -20.59
N PHE A 520 9.16 -3.37 -21.61
CA PHE A 520 9.26 -2.65 -22.89
C PHE A 520 8.09 -1.70 -23.16
N ALA A 521 7.01 -1.78 -22.38
CA ALA A 521 5.80 -1.00 -22.53
C ALA A 521 6.06 0.51 -22.54
N VAL A 522 5.29 1.21 -23.36
CA VAL A 522 5.24 2.68 -23.42
C VAL A 522 3.81 3.17 -23.28
N GLY A 523 3.55 4.00 -22.27
CA GLY A 523 2.20 4.46 -21.93
C GLY A 523 1.24 3.29 -21.73
N ALA A 524 0.16 3.24 -22.52
CA ALA A 524 -0.87 2.21 -22.42
C ALA A 524 -0.67 0.98 -23.34
N SER A 525 0.54 0.74 -23.84
CA SER A 525 0.86 -0.47 -24.63
C SER A 525 1.17 -1.67 -23.74
N THR A 526 1.02 -2.88 -24.29
CA THR A 526 1.63 -4.09 -23.71
C THR A 526 3.08 -4.19 -24.14
N ASP A 527 3.88 -5.05 -23.50
CA ASP A 527 5.30 -5.15 -23.79
C ASP A 527 5.61 -5.64 -25.19
N LEU A 528 4.86 -6.62 -25.72
CA LEU A 528 5.11 -7.10 -27.08
C LEU A 528 4.89 -5.98 -28.12
N GLU A 529 3.92 -5.10 -27.86
CA GLU A 529 3.68 -3.88 -28.64
C GLU A 529 4.76 -2.81 -28.37
N GLY A 530 5.24 -2.69 -27.13
CA GLY A 530 6.39 -1.84 -26.77
C GLY A 530 7.66 -2.22 -27.53
N VAL A 531 7.97 -3.53 -27.62
CA VAL A 531 9.07 -4.05 -28.44
C VAL A 531 8.89 -3.65 -29.91
N ARG A 532 7.67 -3.76 -30.44
CA ARG A 532 7.32 -3.36 -31.81
C ARG A 532 7.42 -1.85 -32.05
N LEU A 533 7.12 -1.02 -31.04
CA LEU A 533 7.18 0.43 -31.17
C LEU A 533 8.61 0.97 -31.06
N ARG A 534 9.48 0.30 -30.30
CA ARG A 534 10.86 0.73 -30.03
C ARG A 534 11.91 0.09 -30.97
N PHE A 535 11.76 -1.18 -31.35
CA PHE A 535 12.84 -1.97 -31.95
C PHE A 535 12.56 -2.60 -33.32
N ASP A 536 11.30 -2.62 -33.80
CA ASP A 536 10.97 -2.96 -35.21
C ASP A 536 11.33 -1.77 -36.11
N THR A 537 12.52 -1.79 -36.69
CA THR A 537 13.12 -0.65 -37.38
C THR A 537 12.74 -0.56 -38.85
N ASP A 538 12.30 -1.66 -39.48
CA ASP A 538 11.82 -1.67 -40.87
C ASP A 538 10.29 -1.73 -41.01
N GLY A 539 9.58 -1.99 -39.91
CA GLY A 539 8.13 -1.91 -39.78
C GLY A 539 7.39 -3.14 -40.29
N ASP A 540 8.02 -4.32 -40.31
CA ASP A 540 7.42 -5.56 -40.82
C ASP A 540 6.59 -6.34 -39.78
N GLY A 541 6.61 -5.91 -38.51
CA GLY A 541 5.89 -6.52 -37.40
C GLY A 541 6.65 -7.65 -36.70
N LYS A 542 7.97 -7.73 -36.90
CA LYS A 542 8.85 -8.75 -36.29
C LYS A 542 10.09 -8.09 -35.68
N LEU A 543 10.71 -8.80 -34.75
CA LEU A 543 12.07 -8.52 -34.29
C LEU A 543 13.01 -9.50 -34.98
N THR A 544 13.91 -9.01 -35.83
CA THR A 544 14.78 -9.84 -36.69
C THR A 544 16.22 -9.31 -36.76
N ALA A 545 17.16 -10.09 -37.30
CA ALA A 545 18.53 -9.62 -37.55
C ALA A 545 18.66 -8.50 -38.62
N ALA A 546 17.56 -7.98 -39.17
CA ALA A 546 17.55 -6.72 -39.92
C ALA A 546 17.51 -5.49 -38.99
N ASP A 547 17.02 -5.66 -37.76
CA ASP A 547 16.82 -4.61 -36.78
C ASP A 547 18.09 -4.25 -36.02
N ALA A 548 18.25 -2.96 -35.75
CA ALA A 548 19.50 -2.39 -35.25
C ALA A 548 19.97 -3.02 -33.93
N GLU A 549 19.05 -3.24 -32.99
CA GLU A 549 19.35 -3.74 -31.65
C GLU A 549 19.07 -5.26 -31.49
N PHE A 550 18.77 -6.01 -32.56
CA PHE A 550 18.47 -7.46 -32.45
C PHE A 550 19.54 -8.26 -31.72
N SER A 551 20.81 -7.87 -31.86
CA SER A 551 21.94 -8.53 -31.16
C SER A 551 22.03 -8.23 -29.66
N ARG A 552 21.24 -7.28 -29.13
CA ARG A 552 21.07 -7.01 -27.70
C ARG A 552 20.02 -7.90 -27.05
N PHE A 553 19.15 -8.52 -27.84
CA PHE A 553 18.10 -9.35 -27.28
C PHE A 553 18.59 -10.75 -26.88
N GLY A 554 18.11 -11.20 -25.73
CA GLY A 554 18.30 -12.53 -25.19
C GLY A 554 17.05 -13.06 -24.50
N VAL A 555 17.19 -14.23 -23.90
CA VAL A 555 16.19 -14.81 -23.00
C VAL A 555 16.90 -15.14 -21.69
N TRP A 556 16.26 -14.80 -20.58
CA TRP A 556 16.64 -15.24 -19.24
C TRP A 556 15.74 -16.41 -18.84
N GLN A 557 16.34 -17.59 -18.70
CA GLN A 557 15.71 -18.79 -18.15
C GLN A 557 16.13 -18.92 -16.68
N ASP A 558 15.30 -18.39 -15.77
CA ASP A 558 15.47 -18.52 -14.32
C ASP A 558 15.17 -19.96 -13.88
N ALA A 559 16.17 -20.82 -14.04
CA ALA A 559 16.05 -22.28 -13.91
C ALA A 559 15.85 -22.72 -12.45
N ASN A 560 16.03 -21.81 -11.49
CA ASN A 560 15.86 -22.07 -10.07
C ASN A 560 14.77 -21.20 -9.40
N SER A 561 14.17 -20.29 -10.15
CA SER A 561 13.07 -19.40 -9.75
C SER A 561 13.44 -18.49 -8.57
N ASN A 562 14.63 -17.88 -8.61
CA ASN A 562 15.11 -16.97 -7.55
C ASN A 562 15.01 -15.48 -7.89
N GLY A 563 14.66 -15.11 -9.12
CA GLY A 563 14.60 -13.70 -9.55
C GLY A 563 15.97 -13.02 -9.71
N VAL A 564 17.06 -13.79 -9.84
CA VAL A 564 18.43 -13.29 -10.05
C VAL A 564 19.06 -14.02 -11.23
N THR A 565 19.55 -13.31 -12.24
CA THR A 565 20.23 -13.96 -13.38
C THR A 565 21.51 -14.67 -12.94
N ASP A 566 21.45 -16.00 -12.80
CA ASP A 566 22.60 -16.82 -12.42
C ASP A 566 23.52 -17.16 -13.63
N PRO A 567 24.81 -17.51 -13.41
CA PRO A 567 25.76 -17.80 -14.48
C PRO A 567 25.37 -18.96 -15.40
N GLY A 568 24.78 -18.64 -16.55
CA GLY A 568 24.34 -19.57 -17.58
C GLY A 568 22.84 -19.54 -17.88
N GLU A 569 22.06 -18.75 -17.13
CA GLU A 569 20.62 -18.57 -17.31
C GLU A 569 20.26 -17.59 -18.44
N PHE A 570 21.12 -16.61 -18.71
CA PHE A 570 20.98 -15.74 -19.89
C PHE A 570 21.57 -16.39 -21.14
N SER A 571 20.82 -16.37 -22.23
CA SER A 571 21.29 -16.73 -23.58
C SER A 571 20.77 -15.75 -24.63
N THR A 572 21.64 -15.24 -25.51
CA THR A 572 21.20 -14.37 -26.62
C THR A 572 20.26 -15.12 -27.57
N LEU A 573 19.38 -14.39 -28.28
CA LEU A 573 18.49 -14.99 -29.29
C LEU A 573 19.26 -15.84 -30.31
N SER A 574 20.46 -15.42 -30.69
CA SER A 574 21.32 -16.15 -31.62
C SER A 574 21.94 -17.43 -31.03
N GLU A 575 22.24 -17.46 -29.73
CA GLU A 575 22.75 -18.66 -29.02
C GLU A 575 21.63 -19.72 -28.86
N LEU A 576 20.39 -19.30 -28.61
CA LEU A 576 19.18 -20.15 -28.66
C LEU A 576 18.76 -20.52 -30.09
N GLY A 577 19.41 -19.94 -31.10
CA GLY A 577 19.10 -20.17 -32.50
C GLY A 577 17.74 -19.63 -32.93
N ILE A 578 17.21 -18.61 -32.26
CA ILE A 578 16.02 -17.84 -32.63
C ILE A 578 16.39 -16.88 -33.77
N ALA A 579 15.57 -16.86 -34.82
CA ALA A 579 15.80 -16.07 -36.04
C ALA A 579 14.86 -14.86 -36.15
N SER A 580 13.65 -14.96 -35.60
CA SER A 580 12.67 -13.88 -35.57
C SER A 580 11.61 -14.09 -34.49
N LEU A 581 11.16 -13.03 -33.84
CA LEU A 581 9.94 -13.02 -33.00
C LEU A 581 8.83 -12.30 -33.76
N ASP A 582 7.60 -12.83 -33.73
CA ASP A 582 6.41 -12.13 -34.25
C ASP A 582 5.89 -11.18 -33.17
N LEU A 583 5.86 -9.88 -33.45
CA LEU A 583 5.46 -8.83 -32.51
C LEU A 583 3.97 -8.46 -32.63
N THR A 584 3.15 -9.40 -33.10
CA THR A 584 1.70 -9.23 -33.23
C THR A 584 1.00 -10.37 -32.51
N SER A 585 0.43 -10.04 -31.34
CA SER A 585 -0.37 -10.95 -30.54
C SER A 585 -1.67 -11.37 -31.23
N ASP A 586 -2.16 -12.56 -30.91
CA ASP A 586 -3.47 -13.05 -31.33
C ASP A 586 -4.65 -12.36 -30.61
N GLY A 587 -4.36 -11.54 -29.61
CA GLY A 587 -5.31 -10.73 -28.84
C GLY A 587 -6.30 -11.54 -28.00
N LYS A 588 -6.00 -12.81 -27.68
CA LYS A 588 -6.86 -13.64 -26.84
C LYS A 588 -6.39 -13.61 -25.39
N SER A 589 -6.88 -12.64 -24.64
CA SER A 589 -6.51 -12.51 -23.23
C SER A 589 -7.15 -13.57 -22.32
N TYR A 590 -6.42 -13.97 -21.29
CA TYR A 590 -6.86 -14.86 -20.21
C TYR A 590 -6.03 -14.63 -18.94
N VAL A 591 -6.46 -15.20 -17.82
CA VAL A 591 -5.68 -15.19 -16.56
C VAL A 591 -5.29 -16.61 -16.14
N SER A 592 -4.11 -16.74 -15.53
CA SER A 592 -3.61 -17.96 -14.86
C SER A 592 -3.32 -17.67 -13.37
N GLU A 593 -2.84 -18.68 -12.65
CA GLU A 593 -2.31 -18.57 -11.29
C GLU A 593 -3.24 -17.83 -10.31
N GLY A 594 -4.52 -18.20 -10.34
CA GLY A 594 -5.53 -17.61 -9.48
C GLY A 594 -5.71 -16.10 -9.69
N GLY A 595 -5.50 -15.60 -10.92
CA GLY A 595 -5.61 -14.18 -11.27
C GLY A 595 -4.32 -13.37 -11.10
N GLN A 596 -3.20 -14.03 -10.76
CA GLN A 596 -1.89 -13.38 -10.57
C GLN A 596 -1.06 -13.25 -11.85
N VAL A 597 -1.43 -13.94 -12.93
CA VAL A 597 -0.86 -13.72 -14.26
C VAL A 597 -1.98 -13.37 -15.23
N LEU A 598 -1.87 -12.23 -15.90
CA LEU A 598 -2.71 -11.83 -17.02
C LEU A 598 -1.91 -12.06 -18.30
N VAL A 599 -2.42 -12.84 -19.24
CA VAL A 599 -1.87 -12.94 -20.59
C VAL A 599 -2.76 -12.09 -21.49
N HIS A 600 -2.20 -11.10 -22.18
CA HIS A 600 -2.92 -10.22 -23.13
C HIS A 600 -3.19 -10.93 -24.46
N GLY A 601 -2.30 -11.85 -24.83
CA GLY A 601 -2.48 -12.84 -25.87
C GLY A 601 -1.17 -13.55 -26.17
N THR A 602 -1.15 -14.33 -27.26
CA THR A 602 0.03 -15.12 -27.64
C THR A 602 0.48 -14.83 -29.07
N ALA A 603 1.78 -14.95 -29.32
CA ALA A 603 2.38 -14.92 -30.65
C ALA A 603 3.36 -16.09 -30.82
N SER A 604 4.24 -16.02 -31.81
CA SER A 604 5.24 -17.06 -32.08
C SER A 604 6.62 -16.49 -32.33
N PHE A 605 7.64 -17.31 -32.08
CA PHE A 605 8.98 -17.08 -32.60
C PHE A 605 9.42 -18.22 -33.52
N THR A 606 10.32 -17.94 -34.45
CA THR A 606 10.84 -18.92 -35.40
C THR A 606 12.33 -19.14 -35.16
N ARG A 607 12.72 -20.40 -34.97
CA ARG A 607 14.11 -20.84 -34.82
C ARG A 607 14.76 -21.03 -36.20
N THR A 608 16.07 -20.86 -36.29
CA THR A 608 16.92 -20.97 -37.49
C THR A 608 16.84 -22.32 -38.20
N ASN A 609 16.41 -23.38 -37.49
CA ASN A 609 16.15 -24.72 -38.04
C ASN A 609 14.77 -24.83 -38.74
N GLY A 610 13.94 -23.78 -38.69
CA GLY A 610 12.59 -23.71 -39.26
C GLY A 610 11.46 -24.23 -38.35
N THR A 611 11.73 -24.54 -37.08
CA THR A 611 10.68 -24.81 -36.08
C THR A 611 10.22 -23.51 -35.42
N SER A 612 9.03 -23.51 -34.84
CA SER A 612 8.48 -22.37 -34.09
C SER A 612 8.26 -22.74 -32.63
N GLY A 613 8.27 -21.75 -31.73
CA GLY A 613 7.79 -21.83 -30.35
C GLY A 613 6.75 -20.74 -30.09
N ALA A 614 6.00 -20.86 -29.00
CA ALA A 614 5.07 -19.82 -28.56
C ALA A 614 5.78 -18.67 -27.83
N LEU A 615 5.11 -17.52 -27.73
CA LEU A 615 5.44 -16.50 -26.73
C LEU A 615 4.13 -15.90 -26.20
N ALA A 616 4.17 -15.45 -24.95
CA ALA A 616 3.05 -14.82 -24.26
C ALA A 616 3.39 -13.37 -23.92
N ASP A 617 2.45 -12.48 -24.22
CA ASP A 617 2.48 -11.06 -23.84
C ASP A 617 1.77 -10.95 -22.49
N THR A 618 2.49 -10.69 -21.39
CA THR A 618 1.98 -10.97 -20.03
C THR A 618 2.01 -9.76 -19.11
N SER A 619 1.30 -9.86 -17.98
CA SER A 619 1.47 -9.04 -16.79
C SER A 619 1.43 -9.92 -15.55
N PHE A 620 2.50 -9.86 -14.77
CA PHE A 620 2.67 -10.56 -13.50
C PHE A 620 2.29 -9.62 -12.36
N ALA A 621 1.36 -10.06 -11.51
CA ALA A 621 0.99 -9.31 -10.32
C ALA A 621 2.21 -9.16 -9.41
N THR A 622 2.53 -7.93 -9.04
CA THR A 622 3.54 -7.59 -8.03
C THR A 622 2.86 -7.27 -6.70
N ALA A 623 3.57 -7.46 -5.60
CA ALA A 623 3.20 -6.96 -4.29
C ALA A 623 4.26 -5.93 -3.85
N PRO A 624 3.87 -4.85 -3.15
CA PRO A 624 4.85 -3.89 -2.65
C PRO A 624 5.83 -4.63 -1.73
N ALA A 625 7.12 -4.35 -1.89
CA ALA A 625 8.14 -4.98 -1.07
C ALA A 625 7.80 -4.82 0.42
N ASP A 626 7.79 -5.93 1.16
CA ASP A 626 7.45 -5.91 2.58
C ASP A 626 8.62 -5.33 3.38
N ARG A 627 8.75 -3.99 3.37
CA ARG A 627 9.81 -3.24 4.06
C ARG A 627 9.86 -3.57 5.57
N ARG A 628 8.78 -4.12 6.15
CA ARG A 628 8.76 -4.66 7.53
C ARG A 628 9.63 -5.89 7.71
N SER A 629 9.78 -6.74 6.70
CA SER A 629 10.67 -7.90 6.74
C SER A 629 12.15 -7.48 6.69
N ALA A 630 12.47 -6.45 5.90
CA ALA A 630 13.79 -5.81 5.91
C ALA A 630 14.08 -5.09 7.24
N ASP A 631 13.10 -4.34 7.78
CA ASP A 631 13.21 -3.69 9.09
C ASP A 631 13.31 -4.72 10.23
N LEU A 632 12.59 -5.84 10.20
CA LEU A 632 12.75 -6.90 11.20
C LEU A 632 14.13 -7.55 11.11
N ALA A 633 14.67 -7.77 9.91
CA ALA A 633 16.02 -8.27 9.72
C ALA A 633 17.07 -7.26 10.21
N LEU A 634 16.88 -5.96 9.95
CA LEU A 634 17.74 -4.88 10.42
C LEU A 634 17.68 -4.75 11.94
N VAL A 635 16.49 -4.70 12.53
CA VAL A 635 16.26 -4.67 13.99
C VAL A 635 16.77 -5.93 14.67
N ALA A 636 16.64 -7.11 14.06
CA ALA A 636 17.24 -8.34 14.58
C ALA A 636 18.78 -8.33 14.50
N SER A 637 19.35 -7.77 13.42
CA SER A 637 20.80 -7.59 13.30
C SER A 637 21.34 -6.58 14.32
N LEU A 638 20.59 -5.51 14.58
CA LEU A 638 20.93 -4.46 15.53
C LEU A 638 20.76 -4.95 16.97
N ALA A 639 19.71 -5.73 17.26
CA ALA A 639 19.52 -6.42 18.53
C ALA A 639 20.61 -7.48 18.76
N GLY A 640 21.03 -8.21 17.73
CA GLY A 640 22.17 -9.13 17.79
C GLY A 640 23.50 -8.42 18.05
N ALA A 641 23.72 -7.25 17.44
CA ALA A 641 24.90 -6.41 17.69
C ALA A 641 24.89 -5.77 19.10
N LEU A 642 23.72 -5.30 19.56
CA LEU A 642 23.52 -4.71 20.89
C LEU A 642 23.46 -5.75 22.03
N ALA A 643 23.29 -7.04 21.71
CA ALA A 643 23.41 -8.14 22.67
C ALA A 643 24.87 -8.50 23.02
N VAL A 644 25.87 -7.88 22.38
CA VAL A 644 27.30 -8.07 22.70
C VAL A 644 27.90 -6.88 23.45
N PRO A 645 27.49 -6.66 24.72
CA PRO A 645 28.47 -6.13 25.68
C PRO A 645 28.45 -6.82 27.06
N GLU A 646 28.50 -8.16 27.16
CA GLU A 646 28.73 -8.81 28.47
C GLU A 646 29.70 -10.02 28.52
N VAL A 647 30.47 -10.29 27.46
CA VAL A 647 31.50 -11.36 27.46
C VAL A 647 32.94 -10.84 27.70
N LEU A 648 33.16 -9.51 27.76
CA LEU A 648 34.49 -8.92 27.99
C LEU A 648 34.80 -8.55 29.46
N ALA A 649 34.02 -9.06 30.42
CA ALA A 649 34.17 -8.79 31.85
C ALA A 649 34.38 -10.04 32.73
N ALA A 650 34.93 -11.12 32.18
CA ALA A 650 35.16 -12.37 32.92
C ALA A 650 36.48 -13.11 32.59
N HIS A 651 37.58 -12.40 32.33
CA HIS A 651 38.91 -13.04 32.15
C HIS A 651 40.10 -12.24 32.72
N ASP A 652 40.08 -11.96 34.03
CA ASP A 652 41.33 -11.70 34.76
C ASP A 652 41.26 -12.23 36.21
N SER A 653 41.62 -13.51 36.40
CA SER A 653 42.08 -14.05 37.71
C SER A 653 42.50 -15.55 37.71
N ASN A 654 43.34 -16.03 36.77
CA ASN A 654 44.28 -17.13 37.10
C ASN A 654 45.44 -17.31 36.07
N PRO A 655 46.72 -17.22 36.47
CA PRO A 655 47.85 -17.46 35.56
C PRO A 655 48.51 -18.84 35.78
N ALA A 656 48.05 -19.90 35.08
CA ALA A 656 48.74 -21.23 35.12
C ALA A 656 48.39 -22.23 33.98
N VAL A 657 49.22 -22.26 32.91
CA VAL A 657 49.76 -23.44 32.14
C VAL A 657 48.78 -24.50 31.52
N PRO A 658 49.16 -25.25 30.45
CA PRO A 658 49.51 -24.90 29.07
C PRO A 658 48.53 -25.50 28.01
N GLU A 659 48.88 -25.38 26.72
CA GLU A 659 48.22 -26.04 25.56
C GLU A 659 47.91 -27.54 25.76
N THR A 660 46.65 -27.95 25.54
CA THR A 660 46.25 -29.14 24.74
C THR A 660 44.71 -29.25 24.66
N ALA A 661 44.09 -28.87 23.53
CA ALA A 661 42.81 -29.39 23.02
C ALA A 661 42.41 -28.65 21.73
N ALA A 662 43.04 -28.99 20.60
CA ALA A 662 42.43 -28.73 19.29
C ALA A 662 41.35 -29.78 19.01
N ASN A 663 40.43 -29.46 18.09
CA ASN A 663 39.31 -30.26 17.58
C ASN A 663 38.06 -30.36 18.48
N ALA A 664 37.09 -29.46 18.25
CA ALA A 664 35.68 -29.80 17.98
C ALA A 664 34.83 -28.55 17.69
N LEU A 665 34.94 -27.98 16.49
CA LEU A 665 33.87 -27.18 15.87
C LEU A 665 33.80 -27.59 14.39
N PRO A 666 32.63 -27.98 13.85
CA PRO A 666 32.48 -28.28 12.44
C PRO A 666 32.53 -27.00 11.60
N SER A 667 33.10 -27.10 10.40
CA SER A 667 33.12 -26.01 9.43
C SER A 667 31.72 -25.79 8.87
N ALA A 668 31.01 -24.76 9.35
CA ALA A 668 30.01 -24.09 8.55
C ALA A 668 30.73 -23.07 7.67
N GLU A 669 30.60 -23.18 6.35
CA GLU A 669 31.00 -22.12 5.44
C GLU A 669 30.05 -20.94 5.67
N VAL A 670 30.55 -19.88 6.31
CA VAL A 670 29.90 -18.58 6.22
C VAL A 670 30.11 -18.11 4.79
N GLY A 671 29.07 -18.24 3.97
CA GLY A 671 29.03 -17.68 2.63
C GLY A 671 29.38 -16.20 2.71
N SER A 672 30.40 -15.79 1.96
CA SER A 672 30.88 -14.40 2.00
C SER A 672 29.78 -13.50 1.43
N LEU A 673 29.20 -12.62 2.25
CA LEU A 673 28.38 -11.50 1.75
C LEU A 673 29.28 -10.66 0.83
N HIS A 674 29.11 -10.80 -0.48
CA HIS A 674 29.79 -9.99 -1.46
C HIS A 674 29.00 -8.69 -1.64
N PHE A 675 29.46 -7.61 -1.00
CA PHE A 675 29.12 -6.28 -1.47
C PHE A 675 29.85 -6.04 -2.80
N ALA A 676 29.13 -6.12 -3.92
CA ALA A 676 29.65 -5.82 -5.24
C ALA A 676 29.77 -4.30 -5.45
N ILE A 677 30.76 -3.68 -4.80
CA ILE A 677 31.10 -2.28 -5.10
C ILE A 677 31.85 -2.24 -6.44
N GLY A 678 31.10 -2.01 -7.52
CA GLY A 678 31.63 -1.79 -8.87
C GLY A 678 32.51 -0.56 -8.94
N THR A 679 33.81 -0.72 -8.69
CA THR A 679 34.82 0.33 -8.92
C THR A 679 35.91 -0.18 -9.86
N GLY A 680 35.97 0.41 -11.05
CA GLY A 680 36.97 0.08 -12.04
C GLY A 680 38.39 0.52 -11.64
N SER A 681 39.36 -0.32 -11.99
CA SER A 681 40.80 0.01 -12.11
C SER A 681 41.65 0.14 -10.83
N GLU A 682 42.29 -1.00 -10.51
CA GLU A 682 43.71 -1.13 -10.14
C GLU A 682 44.25 -0.64 -8.78
N HIS A 683 44.96 -1.58 -8.11
CA HIS A 683 45.86 -1.43 -6.95
C HIS A 683 45.23 -1.15 -5.58
N GLY A 684 44.92 -2.24 -4.87
CA GLY A 684 44.23 -2.19 -3.58
C GLY A 684 45.08 -1.89 -2.34
N ASN A 685 44.36 -1.56 -1.27
CA ASN A 685 44.82 -1.63 0.11
C ASN A 685 43.61 -2.05 0.96
N LEU A 686 43.72 -3.13 1.73
CA LEU A 686 42.61 -3.62 2.56
C LEU A 686 42.47 -2.74 3.80
N LEU A 687 41.36 -1.98 3.88
CA LEU A 687 40.99 -1.26 5.10
C LEU A 687 40.45 -2.24 6.14
N ASN A 688 40.96 -2.12 7.36
CA ASN A 688 40.67 -3.04 8.45
C ASN A 688 39.57 -2.44 9.34
N LEU A 689 38.59 -3.24 9.77
CA LEU A 689 37.37 -2.78 10.47
C LEU A 689 37.65 -1.99 11.78
N ALA A 690 38.87 -2.12 12.32
CA ALA A 690 39.34 -1.37 13.49
C ALA A 690 39.57 0.15 13.26
N ASP A 691 39.72 0.61 12.01
CA ASP A 691 39.90 2.05 11.71
C ASP A 691 38.56 2.81 11.61
N LEU A 692 37.44 2.12 11.37
CA LEU A 692 36.11 2.75 11.25
C LEU A 692 35.52 3.18 12.62
N LEU A 693 35.98 2.57 13.71
CA LEU A 693 35.50 2.80 15.09
C LEU A 693 36.28 3.89 15.85
N ARG A 694 36.99 4.79 15.13
CA ARG A 694 37.79 5.87 15.73
C ARG A 694 37.67 7.21 15.02
N HIS A 695 36.48 7.81 15.01
CA HIS A 695 36.42 9.27 14.88
C HIS A 695 35.20 9.93 15.58
N GLU A 696 35.35 10.23 16.87
CA GLU A 696 34.75 11.48 17.38
C GLU A 696 35.72 12.65 17.13
N GLY A 697 35.16 13.85 16.94
CA GLY A 697 35.82 14.91 16.17
C GLY A 697 36.84 15.78 16.92
N VAL A 698 37.74 16.40 16.15
CA VAL A 698 38.42 17.65 16.52
C VAL A 698 38.57 18.54 15.28
N ALA A 699 37.99 19.74 15.30
CA ALA A 699 38.24 20.74 14.27
C ALA A 699 39.63 21.38 14.43
N SER A 700 40.44 21.44 13.37
CA SER A 700 41.62 22.31 13.34
C SER A 700 41.99 22.79 11.92
N LYS A 701 42.51 24.02 11.85
CA LYS A 701 42.86 24.71 10.59
C LYS A 701 44.23 24.28 10.06
N ALA A 702 44.29 24.15 8.73
CA ALA A 702 45.38 24.55 7.83
C ALA A 702 46.82 24.04 8.07
N ASP A 703 47.38 23.41 7.03
CA ASP A 703 48.59 23.94 6.37
C ASP A 703 48.54 23.61 4.86
N ALA A 704 49.23 24.41 4.04
CA ALA A 704 49.32 24.23 2.60
C ALA A 704 50.76 24.47 2.11
N SER A 705 51.40 23.45 1.53
CA SER A 705 52.72 23.60 0.89
C SER A 705 52.59 23.62 -0.64
N SER A 706 52.69 24.81 -1.22
CA SER A 706 52.88 24.99 -2.66
C SER A 706 54.37 25.15 -3.01
N SER A 707 54.75 24.79 -4.25
CA SER A 707 56.11 24.96 -4.75
C SER A 707 56.17 25.70 -6.08
N HIS A 708 56.29 27.04 -6.03
CA HIS A 708 57.36 27.85 -6.65
C HIS A 708 57.00 29.35 -6.87
N LEU A 709 57.98 30.20 -6.56
CA LEU A 709 58.08 31.68 -6.68
C LEU A 709 58.48 32.13 -8.11
N PRO A 710 58.67 33.44 -8.46
CA PRO A 710 58.57 34.72 -7.69
C PRO A 710 57.64 35.79 -8.39
N SER A 711 57.53 37.09 -8.04
CA SER A 711 58.35 38.07 -7.29
C SER A 711 57.59 39.30 -6.71
N ASP A 712 58.28 40.06 -5.84
CA ASP A 712 58.15 41.52 -5.55
C ASP A 712 57.06 42.13 -4.61
N ALA A 713 57.31 42.05 -3.29
CA ALA A 713 57.63 43.19 -2.37
C ALA A 713 56.61 44.36 -2.10
N PRO A 714 56.84 45.26 -1.09
CA PRO A 714 56.69 44.96 0.35
C PRO A 714 56.03 46.09 1.20
N SER A 715 55.54 45.75 2.41
CA SER A 715 55.56 46.55 3.68
C SER A 715 54.53 45.99 4.69
N SER A 716 54.59 46.15 6.02
CA SER A 716 55.61 46.31 7.08
C SER A 716 54.81 46.47 8.42
N PRO A 717 55.40 46.23 9.62
CA PRO A 717 54.65 45.63 10.74
C PRO A 717 54.59 46.42 12.07
N SER A 718 53.80 45.96 13.04
CA SER A 718 53.92 46.11 14.53
C SER A 718 52.64 45.57 15.23
N ASN A 719 52.57 45.16 16.50
CA ASN A 719 53.55 45.03 17.60
C ASN A 719 53.04 44.02 18.68
N LEU A 720 53.97 43.45 19.45
CA LEU A 720 54.08 43.35 20.94
C LEU A 720 52.84 43.70 21.81
N ALA A 721 52.57 43.12 23.00
CA ALA A 721 53.47 42.52 24.02
C ALA A 721 52.74 41.51 24.97
N ALA A 722 53.43 41.07 26.05
CA ALA A 722 53.02 40.01 27.00
C ALA A 722 52.74 40.51 28.45
N ASP A 723 52.45 39.56 29.36
CA ASP A 723 52.33 39.65 30.84
C ASP A 723 51.10 40.40 31.43
N GLY A 724 50.47 39.99 32.55
CA GLY A 724 50.67 38.79 33.41
C GLY A 724 49.72 38.74 34.64
N VAL A 725 49.54 37.54 35.21
CA VAL A 725 49.06 37.09 36.56
C VAL A 725 48.26 37.99 37.55
N ALA A 726 47.10 37.47 38.03
CA ALA A 726 46.59 37.40 39.43
C ALA A 726 45.10 36.92 39.42
N GLU A 727 44.71 35.73 39.88
CA GLU A 727 44.52 35.18 41.25
C GLU A 727 43.19 35.57 41.96
N VAL A 728 42.49 34.54 42.52
CA VAL A 728 41.69 34.50 43.80
C VAL A 728 40.34 33.73 43.69
N ALA A 729 40.33 32.52 44.27
CA ALA A 729 39.24 31.76 44.96
C ALA A 729 37.89 31.47 44.23
N THR A 730 37.10 30.41 44.44
CA THR A 730 36.84 29.40 45.53
C THR A 730 36.11 28.17 44.90
N ALA A 731 35.97 26.94 45.46
CA ALA A 731 36.57 26.26 46.62
C ALA A 731 36.16 24.75 46.79
N VAL A 732 37.12 23.81 46.63
CA VAL A 732 37.27 22.51 47.38
C VAL A 732 36.18 21.39 47.26
N PRO A 733 36.45 20.10 47.65
CA PRO A 733 36.14 18.96 46.76
C PRO A 733 35.36 17.77 47.40
N TRP A 734 35.27 16.67 46.66
CA TRP A 734 34.66 15.38 47.03
C TRP A 734 35.46 14.54 48.05
N GLN A 735 34.78 13.91 49.03
CA GLN A 735 35.09 12.56 49.56
C GLN A 735 34.12 12.04 50.65
N SER A 736 33.63 10.78 50.51
CA SER A 736 33.36 9.77 51.59
C SER A 736 32.22 10.03 52.63
N GLU A 737 31.49 9.08 53.26
CA GLU A 737 31.52 7.59 53.41
C GLU A 737 30.11 6.92 53.55
N ALA A 738 30.13 5.57 53.50
CA ALA A 738 29.15 4.48 53.63
C ALA A 738 28.02 4.43 54.71
N GLY A 739 27.05 3.51 54.44
CA GLY A 739 26.16 2.80 55.41
C GLY A 739 24.67 2.76 54.99
N VAL A 740 23.86 1.68 55.11
CA VAL A 740 24.00 0.29 55.62
C VAL A 740 22.96 -0.64 54.91
N ASP A 741 23.25 -1.95 54.89
CA ASP A 741 22.47 -3.12 54.41
C ASP A 741 20.97 -3.21 54.80
N PHE A 742 20.15 -3.73 53.87
CA PHE A 742 18.99 -4.60 54.15
C PHE A 742 18.73 -5.60 52.99
N GLY A 743 19.07 -6.87 53.18
CA GLY A 743 18.52 -7.97 52.38
C GLY A 743 17.18 -8.50 52.90
N GLY A 744 16.26 -8.87 52.00
CA GLY A 744 15.05 -9.64 52.31
C GLY A 744 13.82 -9.31 51.48
N LEU A 745 13.12 -10.37 51.00
CA LEU A 745 12.02 -10.37 50.01
C LEU A 745 12.50 -10.05 48.57
N VAL A 746 12.21 -10.83 47.51
CA VAL A 746 11.27 -11.95 47.36
C VAL A 746 11.95 -13.18 46.74
N THR A 747 11.77 -14.35 47.34
CA THR A 747 11.97 -15.66 46.68
C THR A 747 10.61 -16.34 46.49
N GLY A 748 10.24 -16.68 45.25
CA GLY A 748 9.07 -17.53 44.98
C GLY A 748 8.65 -17.62 43.52
N GLN A 749 8.92 -18.78 42.88
CA GLN A 749 8.28 -19.32 41.66
C GLN A 749 8.18 -18.36 40.45
N MET A 750 8.97 -18.50 39.38
CA MET A 750 9.02 -19.68 38.50
C MET A 750 10.46 -20.04 38.06
N GLY A 751 10.65 -21.23 37.48
CA GLY A 751 11.97 -21.76 37.11
C GLY A 751 12.51 -21.16 35.80
N GLY A 752 13.80 -20.83 35.76
CA GLY A 752 14.45 -20.30 34.57
C GLY A 752 14.77 -21.37 33.53
N VAL A 753 14.51 -21.06 32.25
CA VAL A 753 15.15 -21.70 31.10
C VAL A 753 16.58 -21.16 30.94
N SER A 754 17.56 -22.02 30.68
CA SER A 754 18.92 -21.55 30.39
C SER A 754 19.03 -21.09 28.92
N PRO A 755 19.92 -20.12 28.60
CA PRO A 755 20.11 -19.67 27.21
C PRO A 755 20.50 -20.80 26.24
N GLU A 756 21.12 -21.87 26.74
CA GLU A 756 21.50 -23.04 25.93
C GLU A 756 20.28 -23.78 25.37
N ALA A 757 19.17 -23.85 26.12
CA ALA A 757 17.95 -24.52 25.67
C ALA A 757 17.23 -23.79 24.52
N VAL A 758 17.39 -22.45 24.45
CA VAL A 758 16.86 -21.64 23.34
C VAL A 758 17.71 -21.81 22.09
N MET A 759 19.03 -21.95 22.25
CA MET A 759 19.96 -22.18 21.14
C MET A 759 19.81 -23.58 20.52
N ASP A 760 19.63 -24.61 21.36
CA ASP A 760 19.33 -25.98 20.90
C ASP A 760 17.99 -26.06 20.15
N ALA A 761 16.98 -25.27 20.56
CA ALA A 761 15.70 -25.19 19.86
C ALA A 761 15.84 -24.54 18.47
N LEU A 762 16.65 -23.49 18.32
CA LEU A 762 16.94 -22.86 17.02
C LEU A 762 17.74 -23.80 16.09
N LEU A 763 18.72 -24.54 16.61
CA LEU A 763 19.47 -25.52 15.79
C LEU A 763 18.58 -26.68 15.29
N LEU A 764 17.54 -27.05 16.03
CA LEU A 764 16.66 -28.16 15.67
C LEU A 764 15.79 -27.85 14.42
N GLN A 765 15.58 -26.57 14.10
CA GLN A 765 14.73 -26.14 12.99
C GLN A 765 15.40 -26.25 11.60
N THR A 766 16.70 -26.55 11.54
CA THR A 766 17.49 -26.52 10.28
C THR A 766 17.95 -27.90 9.75
N SER A 767 17.68 -29.01 10.47
CA SER A 767 18.36 -30.30 10.21
C SER A 767 17.49 -31.49 9.76
N GLY A 768 16.18 -31.33 9.59
CA GLY A 768 15.37 -32.17 8.68
C GLY A 768 15.20 -33.67 8.95
N GLU A 769 15.58 -34.22 10.12
CA GLU A 769 15.34 -35.63 10.48
C GLU A 769 14.48 -35.81 11.74
N ALA A 770 13.58 -36.80 11.71
CA ALA A 770 12.61 -37.06 12.77
C ALA A 770 12.93 -38.32 13.60
N VAL A 771 13.24 -38.16 14.89
CA VAL A 771 13.30 -39.24 15.90
C VAL A 771 12.67 -38.76 17.22
N ALA A 772 12.16 -39.69 18.04
CA ALA A 772 10.99 -39.43 18.90
C ALA A 772 11.22 -39.43 20.43
N VAL A 773 10.45 -38.56 21.13
CA VAL A 773 10.01 -38.61 22.55
C VAL A 773 11.10 -38.30 23.62
N SER A 774 10.98 -37.26 24.45
CA SER A 774 9.98 -37.19 25.54
C SER A 774 9.67 -35.79 26.11
N GLN A 775 8.37 -35.51 26.34
CA GLN A 775 7.79 -34.60 27.36
C GLN A 775 8.47 -33.22 27.59
N ASP A 776 8.46 -32.31 26.61
CA ASP A 776 8.41 -30.84 26.89
C ASP A 776 7.89 -29.99 25.71
N VAL A 777 6.92 -30.51 24.94
CA VAL A 777 6.34 -29.82 23.76
C VAL A 777 5.04 -29.05 24.11
N ALA A 778 4.53 -29.17 25.35
CA ALA A 778 3.37 -28.42 25.80
C ALA A 778 3.76 -26.99 26.23
N SER A 779 4.81 -26.88 27.06
CA SER A 779 5.41 -25.65 27.58
C SER A 779 5.89 -24.69 26.47
N VAL A 780 6.51 -25.22 25.42
CA VAL A 780 6.94 -24.41 24.25
C VAL A 780 5.75 -23.94 23.40
N ARG A 781 4.63 -24.70 23.35
CA ARG A 781 3.42 -24.25 22.65
C ARG A 781 2.59 -23.26 23.48
N GLU A 782 2.62 -23.33 24.81
CA GLU A 782 2.08 -22.29 25.69
C GLU A 782 2.87 -20.98 25.53
N ALA A 783 4.21 -21.03 25.63
CA ALA A 783 5.05 -19.84 25.50
C ALA A 783 4.99 -19.16 24.12
N LEU A 784 4.70 -19.90 23.04
CA LEU A 784 4.51 -19.33 21.71
C LEU A 784 3.09 -18.79 21.48
N ALA A 785 2.09 -19.30 22.20
CA ALA A 785 0.72 -18.75 22.18
C ALA A 785 0.60 -17.44 22.98
N GLU A 786 1.32 -17.35 24.11
CA GLU A 786 1.31 -16.19 25.02
C GLU A 786 2.02 -14.93 24.46
N VAL A 787 2.65 -15.04 23.27
CA VAL A 787 3.25 -13.91 22.53
C VAL A 787 2.35 -13.44 21.37
N SER A 788 1.38 -14.25 20.93
CA SER A 788 0.54 -13.97 19.76
C SER A 788 -0.92 -13.61 20.04
N ASP A 789 -1.42 -13.78 21.26
CA ASP A 789 -2.79 -13.41 21.64
C ASP A 789 -2.93 -13.10 23.16
N GLU A 790 -4.07 -12.52 23.56
CA GLU A 790 -4.49 -12.27 24.96
C GLU A 790 -3.84 -11.11 25.76
N VAL A 791 -4.09 -9.85 25.37
CA VAL A 791 -4.40 -8.79 26.38
C VAL A 791 -5.57 -7.89 25.96
N ALA A 792 -5.71 -7.56 24.66
CA ALA A 792 -6.72 -6.59 24.21
C ALA A 792 -8.14 -7.15 23.97
N VAL A 793 -8.27 -8.43 23.60
CA VAL A 793 -9.55 -8.99 23.11
C VAL A 793 -10.41 -9.59 24.23
N ASN A 794 -9.83 -10.39 25.13
CA ASN A 794 -10.63 -11.09 26.15
C ASN A 794 -11.20 -10.17 27.24
N ALA A 795 -10.61 -8.98 27.47
CA ALA A 795 -11.22 -7.94 28.32
C ALA A 795 -12.49 -7.31 27.71
N ILE A 796 -12.66 -7.38 26.39
CA ILE A 796 -13.86 -6.90 25.68
C ILE A 796 -14.91 -8.02 25.64
N VAL A 797 -14.51 -9.26 25.37
CA VAL A 797 -15.43 -10.42 25.36
C VAL A 797 -16.06 -10.65 26.75
N ASP A 798 -15.28 -10.58 27.84
CA ASP A 798 -15.81 -10.67 29.21
C ASP A 798 -16.67 -9.46 29.63
N HIS A 799 -16.59 -8.33 28.92
CA HIS A 799 -17.49 -7.19 29.15
C HIS A 799 -18.88 -7.40 28.51
N PHE A 800 -18.97 -8.19 27.44
CA PHE A 800 -20.20 -8.41 26.67
C PHE A 800 -20.85 -9.80 26.87
N ALA A 801 -20.14 -10.79 27.43
CA ALA A 801 -20.63 -12.14 27.66
C ALA A 801 -20.79 -12.48 29.16
N GLY A 802 -21.84 -11.94 29.81
CA GLY A 802 -22.11 -12.17 31.24
C GLY A 802 -23.57 -12.46 31.55
N ASP A 803 -23.89 -13.73 31.83
CA ASP A 803 -25.22 -14.21 32.23
C ASP A 803 -25.68 -13.56 33.56
N ALA A 804 -26.82 -12.85 33.55
CA ALA A 804 -27.39 -12.23 34.74
C ALA A 804 -28.53 -13.08 35.33
N PRO A 805 -28.38 -13.68 36.53
CA PRO A 805 -29.50 -14.28 37.23
C PRO A 805 -30.47 -13.20 37.75
N ALA A 806 -31.76 -13.56 37.85
CA ALA A 806 -32.87 -12.64 38.04
C ALA A 806 -32.88 -11.82 39.37
N ASP A 807 -33.66 -10.73 39.35
CA ASP A 807 -34.00 -9.76 40.41
C ASP A 807 -33.00 -8.61 40.72
N ALA A 808 -32.99 -7.57 39.88
CA ALA A 808 -32.73 -6.17 40.28
C ALA A 808 -33.37 -5.15 39.30
N PRO A 809 -33.83 -3.96 39.74
CA PRO A 809 -34.55 -3.00 38.88
C PRO A 809 -33.63 -2.02 38.11
N ALA A 810 -34.07 -1.60 36.93
CA ALA A 810 -33.32 -0.75 35.99
C ALA A 810 -33.21 0.75 36.41
N PRO A 811 -32.10 1.42 36.07
CA PRO A 811 -32.01 2.88 36.05
C PRO A 811 -31.70 3.47 34.65
N ASP A 812 -32.64 4.31 34.20
CA ASP A 812 -32.53 5.54 33.38
C ASP A 812 -31.49 5.67 32.23
N ALA A 813 -31.99 5.95 31.02
CA ALA A 813 -31.19 6.17 29.81
C ALA A 813 -30.96 7.67 29.57
N GLY A 814 -29.71 8.16 29.71
CA GLY A 814 -29.42 9.58 29.48
C GLY A 814 -27.95 10.00 29.27
N ALA A 815 -26.95 9.14 29.50
CA ALA A 815 -25.54 9.54 29.48
C ALA A 815 -24.66 8.89 28.40
N GLY A 816 -25.05 7.72 27.85
CA GLY A 816 -24.19 6.95 26.94
C GLY A 816 -23.93 7.57 25.56
N HIS A 817 -24.84 8.39 25.04
CA HIS A 817 -24.78 8.90 23.66
C HIS A 817 -23.89 10.14 23.46
N GLN A 818 -23.29 10.72 24.51
CA GLN A 818 -22.38 11.87 24.35
C GLN A 818 -20.89 11.53 24.38
N LEU A 819 -20.50 10.36 24.91
CA LEU A 819 -19.08 9.98 24.99
C LEU A 819 -18.58 9.42 23.65
N LEU A 820 -19.39 8.62 22.96
CA LEU A 820 -19.04 8.00 21.67
C LEU A 820 -18.78 9.05 20.57
N ALA A 821 -19.51 10.16 20.60
CA ALA A 821 -19.32 11.27 19.66
C ALA A 821 -18.01 12.05 19.92
N GLN A 822 -17.51 12.07 21.15
CA GLN A 822 -16.25 12.76 21.50
C GLN A 822 -15.01 11.90 21.22
N THR A 823 -15.13 10.56 21.25
CA THR A 823 -14.02 9.66 20.90
C THR A 823 -13.78 9.55 19.40
N LEU A 824 -14.82 9.65 18.58
CA LEU A 824 -14.70 9.66 17.12
C LEU A 824 -14.04 10.96 16.59
N ASP A 825 -14.42 12.13 17.13
CA ASP A 825 -13.76 13.42 16.83
C ASP A 825 -12.26 13.41 17.17
N ALA A 826 -11.86 12.68 18.22
CA ALA A 826 -10.47 12.60 18.67
C ALA A 826 -9.58 11.71 17.78
N GLN A 827 -10.12 10.65 17.16
CA GLN A 827 -9.34 9.78 16.27
C GLN A 827 -9.14 10.40 14.88
N VAL A 828 -10.14 11.13 14.36
CA VAL A 828 -10.00 11.91 13.11
C VAL A 828 -8.92 13.00 13.27
N PHE A 829 -8.79 13.59 14.46
CA PHE A 829 -7.78 14.61 14.77
C PHE A 829 -6.33 14.08 14.86
N LEU A 830 -6.14 12.76 15.04
CA LEU A 830 -4.81 12.15 15.18
C LEU A 830 -4.16 11.79 13.84
N MET A 831 -4.93 11.61 12.76
CA MET A 831 -4.39 11.34 11.42
C MET A 831 -3.86 12.60 10.72
N THR A 832 -4.23 13.81 11.15
CA THR A 832 -3.84 15.06 10.49
C THR A 832 -2.49 15.65 10.96
N ARG A 833 -1.69 14.89 11.72
CA ARG A 833 -0.53 15.42 12.47
C ARG A 833 0.85 14.94 11.99
N GLY A 834 0.95 14.54 10.72
CA GLY A 834 2.23 14.30 10.04
C GLY A 834 3.02 15.57 9.72
N MET A 835 2.40 16.76 9.77
CA MET A 835 3.09 18.04 9.60
C MET A 835 3.43 18.68 10.96
N LEU A 836 4.63 19.26 11.05
CA LEU A 836 5.22 20.08 12.16
C LEU A 836 6.02 19.34 13.25
N ALA A 837 7.33 19.17 13.01
CA ALA A 837 8.34 19.70 13.95
C ALA A 837 8.50 21.21 13.67
N ASP A 838 8.90 22.12 14.56
CA ASP A 838 9.64 22.07 15.82
C ASP A 838 9.08 23.12 16.83
N HIS A 839 9.53 23.04 18.08
CA HIS A 839 9.55 24.02 19.18
C HIS A 839 8.63 23.78 20.41
N SER A 840 9.30 23.80 21.57
CA SER A 840 8.80 23.78 22.96
C SER A 840 8.37 22.43 23.57
N ILE A 841 9.36 21.58 23.84
CA ILE A 841 9.29 20.61 24.93
C ILE A 841 9.38 21.38 26.27
N ASP A 842 8.25 21.59 26.95
CA ASP A 842 8.23 21.73 28.44
C ASP A 842 6.82 21.59 29.07
N ASP A 843 5.72 21.95 28.39
CA ASP A 843 4.39 22.04 29.03
C ASP A 843 3.57 20.74 29.11
N ALA A 844 4.02 19.64 28.47
CA ALA A 844 3.28 18.37 28.48
C ALA A 844 3.35 17.60 29.82
N ALA A 845 4.31 17.93 30.69
CA ALA A 845 4.58 17.18 31.93
C ALA A 845 3.63 17.47 33.10
N GLN A 846 2.76 18.50 33.02
CA GLN A 846 1.88 18.88 34.15
C GLN A 846 0.43 18.40 34.04
N LEU A 847 -0.04 17.90 32.88
CA LEU A 847 -1.45 17.55 32.70
C LEU A 847 -1.82 16.10 33.07
N VAL A 848 -0.83 15.21 33.20
CA VAL A 848 -1.05 13.79 33.57
C VAL A 848 -1.04 13.57 35.10
N ALA A 849 -0.73 14.61 35.89
CA ALA A 849 -0.67 14.53 37.35
C ALA A 849 -1.96 14.99 38.08
N ALA A 850 -3.09 15.13 37.36
CA ALA A 850 -4.33 15.71 37.89
C ALA A 850 -5.63 15.05 37.38
N ALA A 851 -5.57 13.76 36.99
CA ALA A 851 -6.72 12.90 36.69
C ALA A 851 -6.73 11.68 37.63
#